data_AF-A0A3B9PUZ6-F1
#
_entry.id   AF-A0A3B9PUZ6-F1
#
_cell.length_a   1.000
_cell.length_b   1.000
_cell.length_c   1.000
_cell.angle_alpha   90.00
_cell.angle_beta   90.00
_cell.angle_gamma   90.00
#
_symmetry.space_group_name_H-M   'P 1'
#
loop_
_entity.id
_entity.type
_entity.pdbx_description
1 polymer ?
#
loop_
_entity_poly.entity_id
_entity_poly.type
_entity_poly.pdbx_seq_one_letter_code
_entity_poly.pdbx_strand_id
1 'polypeptide(L)'
;VVLGDNLTKGFMLDAENAFGTTVLCNGKSAKEFIPRVGETVNCLFKDLTLATFTGVEKKDPDQGLQMDEADQFLNQATKAANAVSLIKTMAKIEDQTVEFELTKSEELSFVNFFKNDLGISSDEFAQLLDQADADKKTNTAPSTHTTKIDEAVTEGASTSFKSDFISVNAEDNLIYTPTKVIVTTGVLTDNLSRKVEGVEYYTPSSRGETNEKGEFKFSWGEEIIFGIDTFELGKVRGNKTDFKLSDLGSGHVGRNVERLVQRFGQISGSKIKLPDIVQETFAKYPNVINEIIKLSLSEDTILDLGSTQQSIEGEFLKQFEEGEAQKIDKTITDNISNSSSRSARGNVRLTFRSATKTTADDSTTVLGEVKKLWGITSGWKEVTKFHVFHDAMRVRGSNTGLHKGNARAQSVVYVSNAAFPIMMARNDVNYWIPFGEKAAFDELGLGYITESPSKVIPDNVSINNATFNLPFISIGEIGLGKVMMMGNSRYNSILVCPTGYSWNGAVSDNGTCKNDNDSSDMKHFFQNTFKYLGVDPDASPPKNVGTNIPYVYFKNDDSGMGEKANFVINQSAFNANTVQLESGGFKDLEVSDYPLLVINGFEYRKIANSYSIPMSADVDNATLSEDDIDDLIKYVGSGGNILIMESIAVNTCNSGYGLWDCKLSQWNPEPIGRLLDSAGLAVGHPDTVVLNGSGPKSEVIWGANIRPRSIHTKGVWLIEKYTPFEDKYGIFDDVENPIPSY
;
A
#
# COMPACT_ATOMS: atom_id res chain seq x y z
N VAL A 1 -32.49 9.37 -41.91
CA VAL A 1 -33.14 8.04 -42.05
C VAL A 1 -34.65 8.26 -41.94
N VAL A 2 -35.43 7.81 -42.92
CA VAL A 2 -36.91 7.86 -42.81
C VAL A 2 -37.31 6.67 -41.96
N LEU A 3 -37.79 6.92 -40.74
CA LEU A 3 -38.25 5.87 -39.82
C LEU A 3 -39.59 5.31 -40.32
N GLY A 4 -39.71 3.99 -40.34
CA GLY A 4 -40.92 3.28 -40.75
C GLY A 4 -41.90 3.04 -39.60
N ASP A 5 -42.81 2.08 -39.80
CA ASP A 5 -43.82 1.70 -38.80
C ASP A 5 -43.19 1.23 -37.47
N ASN A 6 -43.94 1.35 -36.38
CA ASN A 6 -43.58 0.76 -35.10
C ASN A 6 -43.63 -0.78 -35.20
N LEU A 7 -42.71 -1.46 -34.51
CA LEU A 7 -42.86 -2.87 -34.17
C LEU A 7 -44.03 -3.06 -33.18
N THR A 8 -44.43 -4.30 -32.96
CA THR A 8 -45.49 -4.69 -32.01
C THR A 8 -44.92 -5.23 -30.70
N LYS A 9 -43.63 -5.59 -30.69
CA LYS A 9 -42.87 -6.05 -29.51
C LYS A 9 -41.60 -5.22 -29.32
N GLY A 10 -41.17 -5.10 -28.06
CA GLY A 10 -39.99 -4.35 -27.64
C GLY A 10 -38.69 -5.16 -27.72
N PHE A 11 -37.81 -4.97 -26.73
CA PHE A 11 -36.58 -5.76 -26.59
C PHE A 11 -36.86 -7.09 -25.89
N MET A 12 -36.46 -8.18 -26.54
CA MET A 12 -36.80 -9.54 -26.17
C MET A 12 -35.52 -10.33 -25.85
N LEU A 13 -35.52 -11.06 -24.72
CA LEU A 13 -34.47 -12.00 -24.39
C LEU A 13 -34.51 -13.22 -25.32
N ASP A 14 -35.72 -13.70 -25.62
CA ASP A 14 -36.01 -14.76 -26.58
C ASP A 14 -37.44 -14.62 -27.15
N ALA A 15 -37.94 -15.64 -27.83
CA ALA A 15 -39.27 -15.60 -28.46
C ALA A 15 -40.44 -15.36 -27.48
N GLU A 16 -40.24 -15.64 -26.18
CA GLU A 16 -41.28 -15.62 -25.15
C GLU A 16 -41.06 -14.54 -24.09
N ASN A 17 -39.81 -14.20 -23.76
CA ASN A 17 -39.47 -13.34 -22.61
C ASN A 17 -39.05 -11.93 -23.03
N ALA A 18 -39.76 -10.92 -22.52
CA ALA A 18 -39.47 -9.50 -22.80
C ALA A 18 -38.70 -8.84 -21.65
N PHE A 19 -37.84 -7.88 -21.94
CA PHE A 19 -37.14 -7.13 -20.89
C PHE A 19 -38.04 -6.11 -20.19
N GLY A 20 -37.93 -6.06 -18.87
CA GLY A 20 -38.72 -5.20 -17.99
C GLY A 20 -38.16 -3.78 -17.82
N THR A 21 -38.31 -3.25 -16.62
CA THR A 21 -37.98 -1.87 -16.25
C THR A 21 -36.51 -1.66 -15.88
N THR A 22 -35.81 -2.73 -15.50
CA THR A 22 -34.38 -2.70 -15.16
C THR A 22 -33.45 -2.47 -16.35
N VAL A 23 -33.95 -2.63 -17.58
CA VAL A 23 -33.22 -2.37 -18.83
C VAL A 23 -33.74 -1.10 -19.50
N LEU A 24 -32.82 -0.25 -19.95
CA LEU A 24 -33.13 0.99 -20.67
C LEU A 24 -32.70 0.88 -22.14
N CYS A 25 -33.66 0.94 -23.05
CA CYS A 25 -33.43 1.05 -24.49
C CYS A 25 -33.60 2.50 -24.93
N ASN A 26 -32.55 3.09 -25.52
CA ASN A 26 -32.52 4.51 -25.90
C ASN A 26 -32.96 5.46 -24.77
N GLY A 27 -32.59 5.14 -23.53
CA GLY A 27 -32.92 5.92 -22.32
C GLY A 27 -34.34 5.74 -21.78
N LYS A 28 -35.13 4.81 -22.34
CA LYS A 28 -36.48 4.46 -21.86
C LYS A 28 -36.55 3.02 -21.37
N SER A 29 -37.40 2.76 -20.37
CA SER A 29 -37.70 1.40 -19.89
C SER A 29 -38.04 0.45 -21.04
N ALA A 30 -37.37 -0.71 -21.10
CA ALA A 30 -37.58 -1.70 -22.15
C ALA A 30 -39.02 -2.23 -22.16
N LYS A 31 -39.69 -2.30 -21.00
CA LYS A 31 -41.10 -2.67 -20.85
C LYS A 31 -42.06 -1.82 -21.68
N GLU A 32 -41.74 -0.53 -21.84
CA GLU A 32 -42.60 0.45 -22.53
C GLU A 32 -42.01 0.90 -23.87
N PHE A 33 -40.85 0.36 -24.24
CA PHE A 33 -40.12 0.76 -25.43
C PHE A 33 -40.58 -0.05 -26.65
N ILE A 34 -41.13 0.65 -27.65
CA ILE A 34 -41.49 0.06 -28.95
C ILE A 34 -40.60 0.68 -30.04
N PRO A 35 -39.70 -0.10 -30.66
CA PRO A 35 -38.80 0.41 -31.68
C PRO A 35 -39.47 0.66 -33.03
N ARG A 36 -38.88 1.56 -33.83
CA ARG A 36 -39.31 1.83 -35.22
C ARG A 36 -38.38 1.19 -36.24
N VAL A 37 -38.96 0.80 -37.38
CA VAL A 37 -38.17 0.33 -38.52
C VAL A 37 -37.18 1.41 -38.95
N GLY A 38 -35.91 1.03 -39.12
CA GLY A 38 -34.80 1.90 -39.46
C GLY A 38 -34.19 2.69 -38.30
N GLU A 39 -34.65 2.52 -37.07
CA GLU A 39 -34.04 3.10 -35.87
C GLU A 39 -32.77 2.33 -35.48
N THR A 40 -31.83 3.00 -34.80
CA THR A 40 -30.74 2.35 -34.05
C THR A 40 -31.13 2.29 -32.59
N VAL A 41 -31.08 1.10 -31.99
CA VAL A 41 -31.51 0.88 -30.62
C VAL A 41 -30.33 0.37 -29.79
N ASN A 42 -30.05 1.05 -28.69
CA ASN A 42 -29.06 0.62 -27.71
C ASN A 42 -29.77 0.31 -26.38
N CYS A 43 -29.67 -0.93 -25.91
CA CYS A 43 -30.30 -1.42 -24.69
C CYS A 43 -29.24 -1.71 -23.62
N LEU A 44 -29.42 -1.07 -22.47
CA LEU A 44 -28.46 -1.05 -21.37
C LEU A 44 -29.07 -1.59 -20.09
N PHE A 45 -28.31 -2.40 -19.36
CA PHE A 45 -28.54 -2.63 -17.93
C PHE A 45 -27.55 -1.75 -17.16
N LYS A 46 -28.06 -0.67 -16.56
CA LYS A 46 -27.24 0.43 -16.02
C LYS A 46 -26.24 0.95 -17.07
N ASP A 47 -24.93 0.77 -16.84
CA ASP A 47 -23.86 1.21 -17.74
C ASP A 47 -23.38 0.09 -18.70
N LEU A 48 -23.89 -1.13 -18.55
CA LEU A 48 -23.55 -2.28 -19.41
C LEU A 48 -24.44 -2.32 -20.65
N THR A 49 -23.85 -2.28 -21.84
CA THR A 49 -24.57 -2.50 -23.10
C THR A 49 -24.90 -3.99 -23.27
N LEU A 50 -26.19 -4.33 -23.20
CA LEU A 50 -26.67 -5.70 -23.40
C LEU A 50 -26.85 -6.04 -24.87
N ALA A 51 -27.36 -5.10 -25.67
CA ALA A 51 -27.64 -5.29 -27.09
C ALA A 51 -27.66 -3.95 -27.84
N THR A 52 -27.00 -3.91 -29.00
CA THR A 52 -27.16 -2.85 -30.00
C THR A 52 -27.79 -3.43 -31.26
N PHE A 53 -28.75 -2.71 -31.84
CA PHE A 53 -29.39 -3.05 -33.10
C PHE A 53 -29.24 -1.89 -34.08
N THR A 54 -28.55 -2.11 -35.18
CA THR A 54 -28.47 -1.12 -36.27
C THR A 54 -29.40 -1.51 -37.42
N GLY A 55 -30.28 -0.59 -37.80
CA GLY A 55 -31.17 -0.79 -38.95
C GLY A 55 -32.30 -1.78 -38.65
N VAL A 56 -33.07 -1.52 -37.59
CA VAL A 56 -34.21 -2.36 -37.18
C VAL A 56 -35.14 -2.67 -38.36
N GLU A 57 -35.43 -3.95 -38.60
CA GLU A 57 -36.35 -4.42 -39.64
C GLU A 57 -37.60 -5.06 -39.03
N LYS A 58 -38.71 -5.02 -39.77
CA LYS A 58 -39.96 -5.70 -39.36
C LYS A 58 -40.00 -7.10 -39.98
N LYS A 59 -40.06 -8.11 -39.12
CA LYS A 59 -40.22 -9.53 -39.50
C LYS A 59 -41.70 -9.94 -39.55
N ASP A 60 -42.01 -10.97 -40.32
CA ASP A 60 -43.35 -11.58 -40.39
C ASP A 60 -43.28 -13.07 -39.99
N PRO A 61 -43.83 -13.48 -38.84
CA PRO A 61 -44.50 -12.65 -37.83
C PRO A 61 -43.51 -11.74 -37.06
N ASP A 62 -44.03 -10.67 -36.46
CA ASP A 62 -43.22 -9.73 -35.68
C ASP A 62 -42.72 -10.36 -34.37
N GLN A 63 -41.40 -10.46 -34.25
CA GLN A 63 -40.70 -11.06 -33.12
C GLN A 63 -40.07 -10.02 -32.18
N GLY A 64 -40.18 -8.72 -32.46
CA GLY A 64 -39.46 -7.69 -31.72
C GLY A 64 -37.94 -7.74 -31.94
N LEU A 65 -37.19 -7.06 -31.08
CA LEU A 65 -35.72 -7.08 -31.13
C LEU A 65 -35.20 -8.26 -30.31
N GLN A 66 -34.80 -9.33 -30.98
CA GLN A 66 -34.31 -10.55 -30.34
C GLN A 66 -32.84 -10.40 -29.92
N MET A 67 -32.52 -10.78 -28.69
CA MET A 67 -31.19 -10.59 -28.13
C MET A 67 -30.08 -11.28 -28.93
N ASP A 68 -30.34 -12.45 -29.49
CA ASP A 68 -29.40 -13.22 -30.32
C ASP A 68 -29.12 -12.59 -31.70
N GLU A 69 -29.91 -11.58 -32.08
CA GLU A 69 -29.77 -10.84 -33.35
C GLU A 69 -29.08 -9.50 -33.20
N ALA A 70 -28.62 -9.15 -31.99
CA ALA A 70 -27.89 -7.91 -31.76
C ALA A 70 -26.57 -7.86 -32.55
N ASP A 71 -26.14 -6.66 -32.93
CA ASP A 71 -24.98 -6.40 -33.79
C ASP A 71 -23.70 -7.10 -33.27
N GLN A 72 -23.50 -7.11 -31.95
CA GLN A 72 -22.37 -7.76 -31.28
C GLN A 72 -22.39 -9.30 -31.32
N PHE A 73 -23.52 -9.91 -31.67
CA PHE A 73 -23.70 -11.35 -31.77
C PHE A 73 -23.79 -11.86 -33.21
N LEU A 74 -23.73 -10.97 -34.21
CA LEU A 74 -23.69 -11.36 -35.62
C LEU A 74 -22.52 -12.32 -35.88
N ASN A 75 -22.84 -13.51 -36.39
CA ASN A 75 -21.89 -14.61 -36.61
C ASN A 75 -21.22 -15.16 -35.33
N GLN A 76 -21.76 -14.89 -34.14
CA GLN A 76 -21.25 -15.36 -32.84
C GLN A 76 -22.33 -16.13 -32.07
N ALA A 77 -22.89 -17.18 -32.67
CA ALA A 77 -24.00 -17.97 -32.12
C ALA A 77 -23.72 -18.51 -30.69
N THR A 78 -22.48 -18.91 -30.40
CA THR A 78 -22.07 -19.35 -29.05
C THR A 78 -22.19 -18.23 -28.03
N LYS A 79 -21.77 -17.00 -28.38
CA LYS A 79 -21.87 -15.85 -27.48
C LYS A 79 -23.32 -15.45 -27.23
N ALA A 80 -24.14 -15.47 -28.27
CA ALA A 80 -25.57 -15.22 -28.14
C ALA A 80 -26.23 -16.22 -27.18
N ALA A 81 -25.98 -17.52 -27.39
CA ALA A 81 -26.53 -18.59 -26.56
C ALA A 81 -26.09 -18.46 -25.09
N ASN A 82 -24.80 -18.18 -24.85
CA ASN A 82 -24.27 -17.98 -23.51
C ASN A 82 -24.84 -16.72 -22.85
N ALA A 83 -25.05 -15.63 -23.61
CA ALA A 83 -25.63 -14.39 -23.08
C ALA A 83 -27.07 -14.61 -22.61
N VAL A 84 -27.86 -15.32 -23.42
CA VAL A 84 -29.24 -15.69 -23.07
C VAL A 84 -29.25 -16.62 -21.86
N SER A 85 -28.35 -17.62 -21.82
CA SER A 85 -28.22 -18.54 -20.68
C SER A 85 -27.91 -17.82 -19.37
N LEU A 86 -26.91 -16.93 -19.38
CA LEU A 86 -26.51 -16.13 -18.23
C LEU A 86 -27.67 -15.28 -17.68
N ILE A 87 -28.42 -14.61 -18.55
CA ILE A 87 -29.55 -13.79 -18.14
C ILE A 87 -30.68 -14.64 -17.56
N LYS A 88 -30.96 -15.82 -18.14
CA LYS A 88 -31.95 -16.76 -17.57
C LYS A 88 -31.56 -17.27 -16.19
N THR A 89 -30.27 -17.45 -15.94
CA THR A 89 -29.76 -17.91 -14.65
C THR A 89 -29.76 -16.81 -13.59
N MET A 90 -29.40 -15.59 -13.96
CA MET A 90 -29.15 -14.51 -13.01
C MET A 90 -30.34 -13.56 -12.83
N ALA A 91 -31.13 -13.31 -13.88
CA ALA A 91 -32.28 -12.43 -13.81
C ALA A 91 -33.52 -13.19 -13.31
N LYS A 92 -34.44 -12.45 -12.71
CA LYS A 92 -35.74 -12.96 -12.29
C LYS A 92 -36.69 -12.86 -13.48
N ILE A 93 -37.30 -14.00 -13.84
CA ILE A 93 -38.28 -14.07 -14.92
C ILE A 93 -39.63 -14.45 -14.32
N GLU A 94 -40.53 -13.47 -14.22
CA GLU A 94 -41.90 -13.66 -13.76
C GLU A 94 -42.85 -13.09 -14.83
N ASP A 95 -43.93 -13.83 -15.14
CA ASP A 95 -44.92 -13.44 -16.15
C ASP A 95 -44.30 -13.01 -17.50
N GLN A 96 -43.33 -13.79 -18.01
CA GLN A 96 -42.61 -13.53 -19.27
C GLN A 96 -41.86 -12.17 -19.30
N THR A 97 -41.62 -11.58 -18.13
CA THR A 97 -40.88 -10.32 -17.98
C THR A 97 -39.56 -10.59 -17.27
N VAL A 98 -38.46 -10.13 -17.87
CA VAL A 98 -37.10 -10.26 -17.33
C VAL A 98 -36.75 -9.02 -16.52
N GLU A 99 -36.49 -9.20 -15.22
CA GLU A 99 -36.06 -8.14 -14.31
C GLU A 99 -34.77 -8.52 -13.58
N PHE A 100 -33.81 -7.60 -13.51
CA PHE A 100 -32.57 -7.79 -12.75
C PHE A 100 -32.76 -7.35 -11.29
N GLU A 101 -33.03 -8.30 -10.41
CA GLU A 101 -33.05 -8.13 -8.94
C GLU A 101 -31.73 -8.62 -8.31
N LEU A 102 -30.59 -8.10 -8.77
CA LEU A 102 -29.26 -8.53 -8.33
C LEU A 102 -28.74 -7.74 -7.11
N THR A 103 -28.09 -8.39 -6.16
CA THR A 103 -27.24 -7.74 -5.16
C THR A 103 -26.00 -7.12 -5.82
N LYS A 104 -25.28 -6.24 -5.11
CA LYS A 104 -24.07 -5.59 -5.66
C LYS A 104 -22.98 -6.59 -6.06
N SER A 105 -22.87 -7.72 -5.37
CA SER A 105 -21.93 -8.80 -5.72
C SER A 105 -22.37 -9.55 -6.97
N GLU A 106 -23.65 -9.95 -7.04
CA GLU A 106 -24.20 -10.67 -8.21
C GLU A 106 -24.20 -9.80 -9.47
N GLU A 107 -24.40 -8.49 -9.32
CA GLU A 107 -24.29 -7.53 -10.40
C GLU A 107 -22.86 -7.49 -10.98
N LEU A 108 -21.83 -7.50 -10.11
CA LEU A 108 -20.43 -7.55 -10.55
C LEU A 108 -20.14 -8.86 -11.28
N SER A 109 -20.59 -10.00 -10.74
CA SER A 109 -20.44 -11.30 -11.39
C SER A 109 -21.15 -11.36 -12.74
N PHE A 110 -22.39 -10.85 -12.82
CA PHE A 110 -23.15 -10.76 -14.06
C PHE A 110 -22.40 -9.94 -15.12
N VAL A 111 -21.90 -8.75 -14.75
CA VAL A 111 -21.12 -7.89 -15.66
C VAL A 111 -19.84 -8.59 -16.12
N ASN A 112 -19.17 -9.32 -15.23
CA ASN A 112 -17.96 -10.07 -15.56
C ASN A 112 -18.24 -11.17 -16.59
N PHE A 113 -19.20 -12.06 -16.30
CA PHE A 113 -19.57 -13.15 -17.21
C PHE A 113 -20.04 -12.62 -18.57
N PHE A 114 -20.81 -11.53 -18.57
CA PHE A 114 -21.34 -10.94 -19.80
C PHE A 114 -20.24 -10.32 -20.68
N LYS A 115 -19.19 -9.75 -20.09
CA LYS A 115 -18.10 -9.12 -20.86
C LYS A 115 -17.03 -10.11 -21.30
N ASN A 116 -16.67 -11.06 -20.43
CA ASN A 116 -15.42 -11.81 -20.58
C ASN A 116 -15.64 -13.26 -21.00
N ASP A 117 -16.73 -13.89 -20.55
CA ASP A 117 -16.84 -15.35 -20.58
C ASP A 117 -17.82 -15.88 -21.64
N LEU A 118 -18.61 -15.02 -22.29
CA LEU A 118 -19.56 -15.45 -23.34
C LEU A 118 -18.89 -16.18 -24.51
N GLY A 119 -17.59 -15.97 -24.74
CA GLY A 119 -16.83 -16.55 -25.85
C GLY A 119 -16.44 -18.03 -25.71
N ILE A 120 -16.61 -18.64 -24.53
CA ILE A 120 -16.24 -20.06 -24.30
C ILE A 120 -17.31 -21.01 -24.82
N SER A 121 -17.02 -22.32 -24.87
CA SER A 121 -18.01 -23.30 -25.34
C SER A 121 -19.23 -23.35 -24.42
N SER A 122 -20.42 -23.61 -24.96
CA SER A 122 -21.65 -23.59 -24.16
C SER A 122 -21.67 -24.64 -23.04
N ASP A 123 -20.99 -25.78 -23.23
CA ASP A 123 -20.85 -26.81 -22.19
C ASP A 123 -19.94 -26.33 -21.04
N GLU A 124 -18.81 -25.68 -21.35
CA GLU A 124 -17.92 -25.08 -20.34
C GLU A 124 -18.60 -23.90 -19.64
N PHE A 125 -19.38 -23.10 -20.37
CA PHE A 125 -20.12 -21.97 -19.81
C PHE A 125 -21.24 -22.42 -18.87
N ALA A 126 -21.94 -23.51 -19.22
CA ALA A 126 -22.94 -24.11 -18.34
C ALA A 126 -22.30 -24.65 -17.06
N GLN A 127 -21.13 -25.31 -17.13
CA GLN A 127 -20.40 -25.75 -15.94
C GLN A 127 -19.95 -24.57 -15.06
N LEU A 128 -19.53 -23.47 -15.67
CA LEU A 128 -19.13 -22.25 -14.97
C LEU A 128 -20.33 -21.56 -14.27
N LEU A 129 -21.51 -21.59 -14.89
CA LEU A 129 -22.75 -21.12 -14.25
C LEU A 129 -23.26 -22.07 -13.16
N ASP A 130 -23.20 -23.39 -13.40
CA ASP A 130 -23.58 -24.41 -12.42
C ASP A 130 -22.67 -24.39 -11.20
N GLN A 131 -21.37 -24.12 -11.40
CA GLN A 131 -20.43 -23.90 -10.31
C GLN A 131 -20.79 -22.63 -9.53
N ALA A 132 -21.11 -21.51 -10.22
CA ALA A 132 -21.54 -20.27 -9.58
C ALA A 132 -22.90 -20.39 -8.84
N ASP A 133 -23.85 -21.22 -9.29
CA ASP A 133 -25.14 -21.45 -8.61
C ASP A 133 -25.05 -22.53 -7.52
N ALA A 134 -24.15 -23.52 -7.66
CA ALA A 134 -23.78 -24.44 -6.59
C ALA A 134 -23.03 -23.71 -5.44
N ASP A 135 -22.25 -22.68 -5.80
CA ASP A 135 -21.60 -21.74 -4.88
C ASP A 135 -22.61 -20.84 -4.13
N LYS A 136 -23.86 -20.69 -4.61
CA LYS A 136 -24.96 -20.03 -3.88
C LYS A 136 -25.68 -20.92 -2.88
N LYS A 137 -25.73 -22.24 -3.12
CA LYS A 137 -26.60 -23.17 -2.37
C LYS A 137 -25.88 -24.04 -1.34
N THR A 138 -24.55 -24.11 -1.35
CA THR A 138 -23.78 -24.85 -0.33
C THR A 138 -22.37 -24.26 -0.11
N ASN A 139 -22.06 -23.98 1.16
CA ASN A 139 -20.75 -23.58 1.71
C ASN A 139 -20.27 -22.14 1.46
N THR A 140 -20.82 -21.26 2.29
CA THR A 140 -20.10 -20.21 3.03
C THR A 140 -18.62 -20.50 3.32
N ALA A 141 -17.81 -19.44 3.39
CA ALA A 141 -16.41 -19.46 3.85
C ALA A 141 -16.21 -20.37 5.09
N PRO A 142 -15.01 -20.96 5.29
CA PRO A 142 -14.70 -21.76 6.47
C PRO A 142 -15.14 -21.01 7.73
N SER A 143 -16.03 -21.60 8.54
CA SER A 143 -16.67 -20.99 9.72
C SER A 143 -17.68 -19.84 9.47
N THR A 144 -18.98 -20.17 9.43
CA THR A 144 -20.09 -19.21 9.31
C THR A 144 -20.43 -18.38 10.54
N HIS A 145 -19.58 -18.35 11.56
CA HIS A 145 -19.77 -17.42 12.67
C HIS A 145 -19.07 -16.09 12.40
N THR A 146 -19.48 -15.38 11.35
CA THR A 146 -19.30 -13.92 11.33
C THR A 146 -20.42 -13.32 12.17
N THR A 147 -20.26 -13.30 13.50
CA THR A 147 -20.77 -12.12 14.19
C THR A 147 -19.91 -10.98 13.68
N LYS A 148 -20.42 -10.28 12.66
CA LYS A 148 -19.88 -8.97 12.27
C LYS A 148 -20.18 -8.04 13.44
N ILE A 149 -19.39 -8.16 14.50
CA ILE A 149 -19.22 -7.12 15.48
C ILE A 149 -18.38 -6.12 14.71
N ASP A 150 -19.06 -5.21 14.00
CA ASP A 150 -18.40 -4.00 13.56
C ASP A 150 -17.69 -3.46 14.81
N GLU A 151 -16.38 -3.26 14.71
CA GLU A 151 -15.60 -2.77 15.84
C GLU A 151 -16.32 -1.55 16.42
N ALA A 152 -16.47 -1.51 17.74
CA ALA A 152 -17.18 -0.41 18.37
C ALA A 152 -16.42 0.89 18.09
N VAL A 153 -16.84 1.60 17.04
CA VAL A 153 -16.29 2.90 16.70
C VAL A 153 -16.86 3.89 17.72
N THR A 154 -15.99 4.62 18.41
CA THR A 154 -16.40 5.70 19.30
C THR A 154 -17.35 6.63 18.55
N GLU A 155 -18.51 6.94 19.12
CA GLU A 155 -19.50 7.83 18.49
C GLU A 155 -18.84 9.18 18.15
N GLY A 156 -18.91 9.58 16.88
CA GLY A 156 -18.22 10.77 16.37
C GLY A 156 -16.82 10.54 15.80
N ALA A 157 -16.24 9.33 15.91
CA ALA A 157 -14.98 9.01 15.25
C ALA A 157 -15.18 8.75 13.75
N SER A 158 -14.24 9.24 12.94
CA SER A 158 -14.28 9.20 11.48
C SER A 158 -12.96 8.66 10.94
N THR A 159 -13.01 7.97 9.81
CA THR A 159 -11.83 7.46 9.10
C THR A 159 -11.09 8.56 8.33
N SER A 160 -11.56 9.83 8.40
CA SER A 160 -10.87 10.98 7.81
C SER A 160 -9.84 11.56 8.77
N PHE A 161 -8.60 11.76 8.29
CA PHE A 161 -7.54 12.47 9.03
C PHE A 161 -7.84 13.96 9.31
N LYS A 162 -8.96 14.49 8.78
CA LYS A 162 -9.44 15.84 9.07
C LYS A 162 -10.48 15.89 10.19
N SER A 163 -10.83 14.73 10.76
CA SER A 163 -11.78 14.61 11.87
C SER A 163 -11.12 14.97 13.20
N ASP A 164 -11.90 15.57 14.11
CA ASP A 164 -11.48 15.79 15.50
C ASP A 164 -11.22 14.47 16.24
N PHE A 165 -11.90 13.40 15.84
CA PHE A 165 -11.71 12.04 16.35
C PHE A 165 -11.47 11.08 15.18
N ILE A 166 -10.28 10.49 15.14
CA ILE A 166 -9.87 9.55 14.09
C ILE A 166 -10.22 8.13 14.56
N SER A 167 -10.90 7.36 13.69
CA SER A 167 -11.26 5.96 13.94
C SER A 167 -10.02 5.06 13.94
N VAL A 168 -10.07 3.96 14.71
CA VAL A 168 -9.04 2.90 14.69
C VAL A 168 -8.86 2.28 13.29
N ASN A 169 -9.90 2.36 12.45
CA ASN A 169 -9.88 1.87 11.05
C ASN A 169 -9.58 2.98 10.04
N ALA A 170 -8.98 4.09 10.44
CA ALA A 170 -8.63 5.17 9.52
C ALA A 170 -7.61 4.76 8.45
N GLU A 171 -6.82 3.71 8.70
CA GLU A 171 -5.87 3.14 7.75
C GLU A 171 -6.57 2.52 6.52
N ASP A 172 -7.82 2.05 6.65
CA ASP A 172 -8.59 1.49 5.52
C ASP A 172 -8.80 2.48 4.37
N ASN A 173 -8.87 3.78 4.68
CA ASN A 173 -9.00 4.84 3.68
C ASN A 173 -7.68 5.17 2.96
N LEU A 174 -6.55 4.68 3.47
CA LEU A 174 -5.21 4.93 2.93
C LEU A 174 -4.78 3.85 1.94
N ILE A 175 -5.43 2.69 2.01
CA ILE A 175 -5.08 1.53 1.20
C ILE A 175 -5.45 1.82 -0.25
N TYR A 176 -4.56 1.42 -1.16
CA TYR A 176 -4.82 1.60 -2.58
C TYR A 176 -6.11 0.90 -3.00
N THR A 177 -6.98 1.67 -3.65
CA THR A 177 -8.23 1.19 -4.23
C THR A 177 -8.11 1.31 -5.75
N PRO A 178 -8.00 0.18 -6.47
CA PRO A 178 -7.92 0.20 -7.93
C PRO A 178 -9.11 0.93 -8.56
N THR A 179 -8.88 1.78 -9.56
CA THR A 179 -9.97 2.36 -10.35
C THR A 179 -10.62 1.36 -11.32
N LYS A 180 -9.97 0.21 -11.55
CA LYS A 180 -10.39 -0.89 -12.41
C LYS A 180 -10.11 -2.23 -11.74
N VAL A 181 -10.89 -3.26 -12.06
CA VAL A 181 -10.62 -4.63 -11.57
C VAL A 181 -9.30 -5.12 -12.18
N ILE A 182 -8.37 -5.52 -11.31
CA ILE A 182 -7.09 -6.10 -11.67
C ILE A 182 -7.11 -7.56 -11.20
N VAL A 183 -7.22 -8.49 -12.15
CA VAL A 183 -7.18 -9.93 -11.83
C VAL A 183 -5.72 -10.33 -11.65
N THR A 184 -5.43 -10.91 -10.49
CA THR A 184 -4.06 -11.25 -10.09
C THR A 184 -3.97 -12.73 -9.74
N THR A 185 -2.86 -13.34 -10.15
CA THR A 185 -2.49 -14.69 -9.71
C THR A 185 -1.50 -14.56 -8.56
N GLY A 186 -1.93 -14.94 -7.36
CA GLY A 186 -1.07 -15.03 -6.17
C GLY A 186 -0.44 -16.40 -6.05
N VAL A 187 0.64 -16.50 -5.26
CA VAL A 187 1.32 -17.76 -4.94
C VAL A 187 1.48 -17.91 -3.43
N LEU A 188 0.94 -19.00 -2.89
CA LEU A 188 1.06 -19.33 -1.46
C LEU A 188 2.32 -20.19 -1.22
N THR A 189 3.19 -19.72 -0.33
CA THR A 189 4.42 -20.41 0.06
C THR A 189 4.54 -20.54 1.56
N ASP A 190 5.46 -21.41 1.97
CA ASP A 190 5.93 -21.49 3.34
C ASP A 190 7.12 -20.53 3.55
N ASN A 191 7.65 -20.43 4.77
CA ASN A 191 8.80 -19.57 5.11
C ASN A 191 10.13 -19.99 4.44
N LEU A 192 10.21 -21.21 3.89
CA LEU A 192 11.34 -21.70 3.11
C LEU A 192 11.10 -21.57 1.59
N SER A 193 10.11 -20.76 1.19
CA SER A 193 9.72 -20.55 -0.21
C SER A 193 9.24 -21.81 -0.94
N ARG A 194 8.82 -22.85 -0.21
CA ARG A 194 8.20 -24.05 -0.77
C ARG A 194 6.76 -23.73 -1.15
N LYS A 195 6.36 -24.12 -2.37
CA LYS A 195 5.00 -23.87 -2.89
C LYS A 195 3.97 -24.77 -2.20
N VAL A 196 2.81 -24.22 -1.84
CA VAL A 196 1.77 -24.93 -1.06
C VAL A 196 0.59 -25.29 -1.95
N GLU A 197 0.40 -26.59 -2.23
CA GLU A 197 -0.73 -27.15 -2.99
C GLU A 197 -1.83 -27.67 -2.06
N GLY A 198 -3.09 -27.50 -2.46
CA GLY A 198 -4.26 -28.12 -1.82
C GLY A 198 -4.82 -27.31 -0.64
N VAL A 199 -4.57 -26.01 -0.59
CA VAL A 199 -5.24 -25.10 0.36
C VAL A 199 -6.41 -24.43 -0.38
N GLU A 200 -7.58 -24.47 0.22
CA GLU A 200 -8.76 -23.78 -0.33
C GLU A 200 -8.63 -22.27 -0.12
N TYR A 201 -9.08 -21.49 -1.10
CA TYR A 201 -9.14 -20.05 -1.01
C TYR A 201 -10.50 -19.52 -1.47
N TYR A 202 -10.93 -18.43 -0.84
CA TYR A 202 -12.21 -17.79 -1.05
C TYR A 202 -12.00 -16.27 -1.12
N THR A 203 -12.50 -15.66 -2.19
CA THR A 203 -12.54 -14.21 -2.41
C THR A 203 -13.91 -13.84 -2.98
N PRO A 204 -14.30 -12.56 -2.95
CA PRO A 204 -15.53 -12.11 -3.61
C PRO A 204 -15.55 -12.42 -5.12
N SER A 205 -14.39 -12.44 -5.80
CA SER A 205 -14.29 -12.64 -7.25
C SER A 205 -13.89 -14.05 -7.71
N SER A 206 -13.38 -14.90 -6.81
CA SER A 206 -12.82 -16.21 -7.14
C SER A 206 -12.77 -17.15 -5.94
N ARG A 207 -12.95 -18.46 -6.19
CA ARG A 207 -12.82 -19.56 -5.24
C ARG A 207 -12.05 -20.70 -5.89
N GLY A 208 -11.28 -21.45 -5.12
CA GLY A 208 -10.67 -22.69 -5.61
C GLY A 208 -9.67 -23.28 -4.61
N GLU A 209 -8.79 -24.13 -5.13
CA GLU A 209 -7.66 -24.68 -4.37
C GLU A 209 -6.34 -24.22 -5.00
N THR A 210 -5.32 -24.03 -4.16
CA THR A 210 -3.97 -23.70 -4.64
C THR A 210 -3.43 -24.87 -5.46
N ASN A 211 -2.98 -24.57 -6.69
CA ASN A 211 -2.51 -25.61 -7.61
C ASN A 211 -1.10 -26.14 -7.23
N GLU A 212 -0.52 -27.00 -8.07
CA GLU A 212 0.80 -27.58 -7.82
C GLU A 212 1.95 -26.58 -7.65
N LYS A 213 1.79 -25.36 -8.19
CA LYS A 213 2.73 -24.24 -8.05
C LYS A 213 2.38 -23.31 -6.88
N GLY A 214 1.34 -23.63 -6.12
CA GLY A 214 0.77 -22.80 -5.07
C GLY A 214 -0.03 -21.61 -5.59
N GLU A 215 -0.38 -21.59 -6.88
CA GLU A 215 -1.06 -20.45 -7.50
C GLU A 215 -2.56 -20.44 -7.16
N PHE A 216 -3.11 -19.24 -6.96
CA PHE A 216 -4.53 -18.95 -6.76
C PHE A 216 -4.88 -17.60 -7.41
N LYS A 217 -6.18 -17.32 -7.63
CA LYS A 217 -6.64 -16.09 -8.31
C LYS A 217 -7.46 -15.20 -7.37
N PHE A 218 -7.34 -13.90 -7.53
CA PHE A 218 -8.12 -12.90 -6.79
C PHE A 218 -8.18 -11.58 -7.58
N SER A 219 -9.06 -10.66 -7.19
CA SER A 219 -9.02 -9.28 -7.68
C SER A 219 -8.29 -8.39 -6.68
N TRP A 220 -7.40 -7.52 -7.17
CA TRP A 220 -6.57 -6.68 -6.32
C TRP A 220 -7.40 -5.85 -5.31
N GLY A 221 -6.96 -5.84 -4.06
CA GLY A 221 -7.60 -5.17 -2.94
C GLY A 221 -8.67 -5.99 -2.21
N GLU A 222 -9.07 -7.16 -2.73
CA GLU A 222 -10.04 -8.03 -2.05
C GLU A 222 -9.46 -8.73 -0.82
N GLU A 223 -10.33 -9.10 0.13
CA GLU A 223 -9.96 -10.02 1.20
C GLU A 223 -9.96 -11.45 0.67
N ILE A 224 -8.90 -12.19 0.99
CA ILE A 224 -8.66 -13.57 0.60
C ILE A 224 -8.64 -14.41 1.85
N ILE A 225 -9.61 -15.32 1.97
CA ILE A 225 -9.74 -16.25 3.09
C ILE A 225 -9.16 -17.59 2.66
N PHE A 226 -8.27 -18.15 3.46
CA PHE A 226 -7.68 -19.46 3.22
C PHE A 226 -8.18 -20.48 4.25
N GLY A 227 -8.38 -21.72 3.81
CA GLY A 227 -8.92 -22.77 4.65
C GLY A 227 -8.58 -24.18 4.19
N ILE A 228 -8.99 -25.13 5.01
CA ILE A 228 -9.02 -26.56 4.70
C ILE A 228 -10.42 -27.04 5.07
N ASP A 229 -11.29 -27.21 4.07
CA ASP A 229 -12.72 -27.47 4.26
C ASP A 229 -13.33 -26.45 5.24
N THR A 230 -13.81 -26.88 6.41
CA THR A 230 -14.44 -26.01 7.42
C THR A 230 -13.46 -25.32 8.37
N PHE A 231 -12.16 -25.62 8.28
CA PHE A 231 -11.13 -24.99 9.11
C PHE A 231 -10.58 -23.73 8.45
N GLU A 232 -10.65 -22.60 9.15
CA GLU A 232 -10.10 -21.33 8.68
C GLU A 232 -8.61 -21.28 9.05
N LEU A 233 -7.73 -21.17 8.05
CA LEU A 233 -6.31 -20.90 8.30
C LEU A 233 -6.12 -19.42 8.64
N GLY A 234 -6.85 -18.55 7.94
CA GLY A 234 -6.87 -17.12 8.20
C GLY A 234 -7.16 -16.34 6.92
N LYS A 235 -6.88 -15.04 6.96
CA LYS A 235 -7.26 -14.11 5.90
C LYS A 235 -6.17 -13.07 5.63
N VAL A 236 -6.09 -12.62 4.39
CA VAL A 236 -5.10 -11.64 3.93
C VAL A 236 -5.70 -10.77 2.83
N ARG A 237 -5.26 -9.52 2.71
CA ARG A 237 -5.63 -8.65 1.59
C ARG A 237 -4.84 -9.04 0.34
N GLY A 238 -5.51 -9.11 -0.80
CA GLY A 238 -4.93 -9.30 -2.12
C GLY A 238 -4.21 -8.07 -2.63
N ASN A 239 -3.07 -7.71 -2.05
CA ASN A 239 -2.29 -6.53 -2.44
C ASN A 239 -0.84 -6.86 -2.86
N LYS A 240 -0.55 -8.13 -3.12
CA LYS A 240 0.76 -8.63 -3.55
C LYS A 240 0.61 -9.94 -4.30
N THR A 241 1.68 -10.44 -4.90
CA THR A 241 1.66 -11.71 -5.65
C THR A 241 2.20 -12.90 -4.86
N ASP A 242 3.00 -12.66 -3.82
CA ASP A 242 3.62 -13.72 -3.03
C ASP A 242 3.12 -13.64 -1.58
N PHE A 243 2.52 -14.73 -1.11
CA PHE A 243 1.92 -14.83 0.21
C PHE A 243 2.57 -15.98 0.96
N LYS A 244 2.98 -15.72 2.20
CA LYS A 244 3.46 -16.76 3.10
C LYS A 244 2.30 -17.28 3.95
N LEU A 245 2.35 -18.55 4.36
CA LEU A 245 1.42 -19.10 5.35
C LEU A 245 1.39 -18.29 6.64
N SER A 246 2.54 -17.69 7.02
CA SER A 246 2.63 -16.78 8.16
C SER A 246 1.89 -15.46 7.99
N ASP A 247 1.55 -15.07 6.76
CA ASP A 247 0.84 -13.80 6.48
C ASP A 247 -0.66 -13.91 6.76
N LEU A 248 -1.18 -15.13 6.89
CA LEU A 248 -2.61 -15.41 7.06
C LEU A 248 -3.16 -15.01 8.44
N GLY A 249 -2.28 -14.67 9.39
CA GLY A 249 -2.69 -14.16 10.70
C GLY A 249 -1.53 -13.55 11.48
N SER A 250 -1.83 -12.57 12.34
CA SER A 250 -0.82 -11.89 13.14
C SER A 250 -0.25 -12.78 14.25
N GLY A 251 1.02 -12.58 14.59
CA GLY A 251 1.66 -13.21 15.75
C GLY A 251 1.61 -14.74 15.71
N HIS A 252 1.15 -15.35 16.81
CA HIS A 252 1.11 -16.80 16.96
C HIS A 252 0.26 -17.49 15.88
N VAL A 253 -0.84 -16.85 15.45
CA VAL A 253 -1.80 -17.45 14.49
C VAL A 253 -1.10 -17.81 13.19
N GLY A 254 -0.48 -16.85 12.49
CA GLY A 254 0.18 -17.12 11.21
C GLY A 254 1.34 -18.12 11.33
N ARG A 255 2.14 -18.05 12.40
CA ARG A 255 3.20 -19.05 12.62
C ARG A 255 2.65 -20.45 12.88
N ASN A 256 1.50 -20.55 13.52
CA ASN A 256 0.87 -21.83 13.79
C ASN A 256 0.14 -22.37 12.56
N VAL A 257 -0.35 -21.53 11.66
CA VAL A 257 -0.84 -21.92 10.32
C VAL A 257 0.27 -22.62 9.55
N GLU A 258 1.44 -21.99 9.48
CA GLU A 258 2.65 -22.55 8.86
C GLU A 258 2.97 -23.93 9.47
N ARG A 259 3.00 -24.04 10.81
CA ARG A 259 3.28 -25.30 11.50
C ARG A 259 2.22 -26.36 11.23
N LEU A 260 0.95 -26.00 11.16
CA LEU A 260 -0.16 -26.92 10.91
C LEU A 260 -0.07 -27.50 9.50
N VAL A 261 0.11 -26.64 8.49
CA VAL A 261 0.24 -27.05 7.10
C VAL A 261 1.48 -27.91 6.90
N GLN A 262 2.62 -27.56 7.51
CA GLN A 262 3.82 -28.41 7.47
C GLN A 262 3.65 -29.73 8.23
N ARG A 263 2.80 -29.78 9.26
CA ARG A 263 2.53 -30.99 10.06
C ARG A 263 1.70 -32.01 9.28
N PHE A 264 0.67 -31.55 8.56
CA PHE A 264 -0.24 -32.41 7.82
C PHE A 264 0.11 -32.55 6.32
N GLY A 265 0.93 -31.65 5.80
CA GLY A 265 1.40 -31.65 4.42
C GLY A 265 2.49 -32.68 4.14
N GLN A 266 2.51 -33.18 2.91
CA GLN A 266 3.60 -33.97 2.34
C GLN A 266 4.64 -33.03 1.74
N ILE A 267 5.82 -32.99 2.36
CA ILE A 267 6.94 -32.16 1.93
C ILE A 267 7.77 -32.94 0.90
N SER A 268 7.95 -32.36 -0.30
CA SER A 268 8.82 -32.89 -1.35
C SER A 268 9.64 -31.78 -2.01
N GLY A 269 10.94 -31.71 -1.71
CA GLY A 269 11.83 -30.68 -2.25
C GLY A 269 11.31 -29.26 -2.01
N SER A 270 10.95 -28.56 -3.09
CA SER A 270 10.44 -27.19 -3.12
C SER A 270 8.92 -27.06 -2.97
N LYS A 271 8.21 -28.12 -2.52
CA LYS A 271 6.75 -28.18 -2.47
C LYS A 271 6.21 -28.81 -1.19
N ILE A 272 5.05 -28.32 -0.74
CA ILE A 272 4.19 -28.92 0.28
C ILE A 272 2.86 -29.23 -0.38
N LYS A 273 2.40 -30.49 -0.30
CA LYS A 273 1.06 -30.87 -0.77
C LYS A 273 0.20 -31.28 0.43
N LEU A 274 -0.95 -30.64 0.62
CA LEU A 274 -1.96 -31.14 1.56
C LEU A 274 -2.66 -32.36 0.96
N PRO A 275 -2.62 -33.53 1.62
CA PRO A 275 -3.32 -34.72 1.14
C PRO A 275 -4.83 -34.62 1.37
N ASP A 276 -5.63 -35.21 0.48
CA ASP A 276 -7.10 -35.25 0.54
C ASP A 276 -7.62 -35.75 1.90
N ILE A 277 -6.92 -36.70 2.54
CA ILE A 277 -7.29 -37.22 3.86
C ILE A 277 -7.35 -36.13 4.96
N VAL A 278 -6.61 -35.03 4.81
CA VAL A 278 -6.67 -33.89 5.74
C VAL A 278 -8.02 -33.21 5.61
N GLN A 279 -8.42 -32.87 4.38
CA GLN A 279 -9.72 -32.28 4.04
C GLN A 279 -10.86 -33.22 4.47
N GLU A 280 -10.79 -34.50 4.12
CA GLU A 280 -11.78 -35.52 4.51
C GLU A 280 -11.90 -35.69 6.04
N THR A 281 -10.79 -35.51 6.77
CA THR A 281 -10.81 -35.59 8.23
C THR A 281 -11.43 -34.34 8.83
N PHE A 282 -11.08 -33.14 8.32
CA PHE A 282 -11.63 -31.88 8.83
C PHE A 282 -13.14 -31.76 8.56
N ALA A 283 -13.61 -32.26 7.40
CA ALA A 283 -15.03 -32.36 7.05
C ALA A 283 -15.88 -33.19 8.02
N LYS A 284 -15.26 -34.08 8.82
CA LYS A 284 -15.98 -34.85 9.87
C LYS A 284 -16.26 -34.03 11.13
N TYR A 285 -15.69 -32.84 11.25
CA TYR A 285 -15.82 -31.95 12.40
C TYR A 285 -16.42 -30.58 12.00
N PRO A 286 -17.57 -30.56 11.30
CA PRO A 286 -18.17 -29.31 10.84
C PRO A 286 -18.50 -28.42 12.04
N ASN A 287 -18.18 -27.13 11.94
CA ASN A 287 -18.45 -26.10 12.95
C ASN A 287 -17.66 -26.17 14.27
N VAL A 288 -16.86 -27.22 14.51
CA VAL A 288 -16.10 -27.37 15.78
C VAL A 288 -14.59 -27.51 15.59
N ILE A 289 -14.12 -27.73 14.35
CA ILE A 289 -12.69 -27.93 14.09
C ILE A 289 -11.81 -26.74 14.55
N ASN A 290 -12.30 -25.51 14.38
CA ASN A 290 -11.63 -24.28 14.84
C ASN A 290 -11.57 -24.16 16.38
N GLU A 291 -12.44 -24.87 17.12
CA GLU A 291 -12.40 -24.96 18.58
C GLU A 291 -11.51 -26.11 19.08
N ILE A 292 -11.34 -27.16 18.26
CA ILE A 292 -10.51 -28.32 18.57
C ILE A 292 -9.03 -28.01 18.33
N ILE A 293 -8.69 -27.37 17.19
CA ILE A 293 -7.33 -26.97 16.86
C ILE A 293 -7.22 -25.46 16.97
N LYS A 294 -6.54 -24.97 18.02
CA LYS A 294 -6.40 -23.54 18.30
C LYS A 294 -5.08 -23.00 17.75
N LEU A 295 -5.17 -22.16 16.72
CA LEU A 295 -4.02 -21.46 16.13
C LEU A 295 -3.48 -20.33 17.02
N SER A 296 -4.27 -19.83 17.98
CA SER A 296 -3.85 -18.73 18.88
C SER A 296 -2.91 -19.16 20.01
N LEU A 297 -2.67 -20.47 20.19
CA LEU A 297 -1.83 -20.99 21.27
C LEU A 297 -0.36 -20.59 21.10
N SER A 298 0.34 -20.44 22.22
CA SER A 298 1.76 -20.07 22.24
C SER A 298 2.64 -21.14 21.57
N GLU A 299 3.78 -20.72 21.02
CA GLU A 299 4.77 -21.64 20.47
C GLU A 299 6.00 -21.82 21.37
N ASP A 300 6.76 -22.89 21.09
CA ASP A 300 8.11 -23.04 21.63
C ASP A 300 8.93 -21.80 21.26
N THR A 301 9.38 -21.05 22.27
CA THR A 301 10.11 -19.79 22.11
C THR A 301 11.46 -19.88 22.79
N ILE A 302 12.52 -19.36 22.19
CA ILE A 302 13.84 -19.24 22.85
C ILE A 302 14.04 -17.80 23.29
N LEU A 303 14.11 -17.59 24.60
CA LEU A 303 14.54 -16.34 25.20
C LEU A 303 16.07 -16.25 25.15
N ASP A 304 16.56 -15.17 24.55
CA ASP A 304 17.96 -14.79 24.62
C ASP A 304 18.18 -13.87 25.82
N LEU A 305 18.89 -14.38 26.83
CA LEU A 305 19.23 -13.66 28.05
C LEU A 305 20.63 -13.03 27.96
N GLY A 306 21.17 -12.88 26.74
CA GLY A 306 22.48 -12.29 26.44
C GLY A 306 23.63 -13.31 26.51
N SER A 307 23.83 -13.93 27.67
CA SER A 307 24.87 -14.97 27.85
C SER A 307 24.34 -16.40 27.82
N THR A 308 23.02 -16.57 27.88
CA THR A 308 22.34 -17.87 27.93
C THR A 308 21.06 -17.82 27.11
N GLN A 309 20.65 -18.97 26.60
CA GLN A 309 19.37 -19.16 25.95
C GLN A 309 18.48 -20.03 26.82
N GLN A 310 17.22 -19.63 27.00
CA GLN A 310 16.22 -20.40 27.72
C GLN A 310 15.06 -20.75 26.77
N SER A 311 14.74 -22.04 26.65
CA SER A 311 13.56 -22.48 25.91
C SER A 311 12.32 -22.37 26.79
N ILE A 312 11.32 -21.65 26.33
CA ILE A 312 9.94 -21.70 26.82
C ILE A 312 9.20 -22.68 25.92
N GLU A 313 8.53 -23.67 26.52
CA GLU A 313 7.67 -24.57 25.77
C GLU A 313 6.33 -23.89 25.46
N GLY A 314 5.88 -24.01 24.21
CA GLY A 314 4.57 -23.55 23.77
C GLY A 314 3.47 -24.58 24.00
N GLU A 315 2.24 -24.13 23.83
CA GLU A 315 1.03 -24.94 23.97
C GLU A 315 0.50 -25.45 22.63
N PHE A 316 0.86 -24.81 21.51
CA PHE A 316 0.33 -25.15 20.19
C PHE A 316 0.62 -26.61 19.78
N LEU A 317 1.83 -27.12 19.99
CA LEU A 317 2.12 -28.51 19.63
C LEU A 317 1.59 -29.51 20.66
N LYS A 318 1.43 -29.10 21.92
CA LYS A 318 0.93 -29.95 23.01
C LYS A 318 -0.53 -30.35 22.80
N GLN A 319 -1.33 -29.53 22.13
CA GLN A 319 -2.73 -29.87 21.84
C GLN A 319 -2.88 -31.18 21.05
N PHE A 320 -1.86 -31.61 20.30
CA PHE A 320 -1.90 -32.87 19.54
C PHE A 320 -1.46 -34.10 20.36
N GLU A 321 -1.12 -33.93 21.64
CA GLU A 321 -0.69 -35.02 22.53
C GLU A 321 -1.87 -35.66 23.29
N GLU A 322 -3.00 -34.96 23.42
CA GLU A 322 -4.21 -35.43 24.10
C GLU A 322 -5.51 -34.90 23.46
N GLY A 323 -6.66 -35.45 23.87
CA GLY A 323 -7.98 -34.96 23.45
C GLY A 323 -8.37 -35.26 21.99
N GLU A 324 -9.29 -34.46 21.45
CA GLU A 324 -9.80 -34.61 20.07
C GLU A 324 -8.75 -34.24 19.02
N ALA A 325 -7.92 -33.24 19.28
CA ALA A 325 -6.83 -32.86 18.37
C ALA A 325 -5.81 -33.99 18.17
N GLN A 326 -5.51 -34.79 19.21
CA GLN A 326 -4.72 -36.01 19.08
C GLN A 326 -5.39 -37.06 18.16
N LYS A 327 -6.71 -37.26 18.29
CA LYS A 327 -7.45 -38.23 17.46
C LYS A 327 -7.43 -37.83 15.99
N ILE A 328 -7.59 -36.54 15.71
CA ILE A 328 -7.48 -35.96 14.37
C ILE A 328 -6.07 -36.17 13.82
N ASP A 329 -5.03 -35.80 14.59
CA ASP A 329 -3.63 -36.00 14.20
C ASP A 329 -3.34 -37.45 13.84
N LYS A 330 -3.79 -38.39 14.68
CA LYS A 330 -3.59 -39.83 14.48
C LYS A 330 -4.34 -40.34 13.26
N THR A 331 -5.58 -39.90 13.04
CA THR A 331 -6.38 -40.29 11.86
C THR A 331 -5.69 -39.88 10.57
N ILE A 332 -5.20 -38.64 10.51
CA ILE A 332 -4.46 -38.13 9.36
C ILE A 332 -3.13 -38.90 9.20
N THR A 333 -2.35 -39.06 10.27
CA THR A 333 -1.02 -39.67 10.17
C THR A 333 -1.01 -41.17 9.95
N ASP A 334 -2.01 -41.92 10.42
CA ASP A 334 -2.11 -43.37 10.16
C ASP A 334 -2.48 -43.66 8.69
N ASN A 335 -3.07 -42.68 7.98
CA ASN A 335 -3.52 -42.83 6.59
C ASN A 335 -2.60 -42.18 5.54
N ILE A 336 -1.55 -41.45 5.95
CA ILE A 336 -0.52 -40.92 5.04
C ILE A 336 0.60 -41.95 4.90
N SER A 337 0.65 -42.63 3.75
CA SER A 337 1.53 -43.77 3.45
C SER A 337 2.99 -43.42 3.10
N ASN A 338 3.50 -42.27 3.56
CA ASN A 338 4.92 -41.92 3.44
C ASN A 338 5.54 -41.53 4.79
N SER A 339 6.44 -42.40 5.24
CA SER A 339 7.17 -42.40 6.51
C SER A 339 8.29 -41.35 6.63
N SER A 340 8.16 -40.21 5.95
CA SER A 340 8.89 -38.99 6.28
C SER A 340 8.15 -38.13 7.31
N SER A 341 6.83 -38.29 7.47
CA SER A 341 6.02 -37.55 8.46
C SER A 341 6.41 -37.85 9.93
N ARG A 342 6.88 -39.08 10.23
CA ARG A 342 7.32 -39.44 11.60
C ARG A 342 8.72 -38.91 11.94
N SER A 343 9.63 -38.80 10.97
CA SER A 343 11.01 -38.28 11.14
C SER A 343 11.10 -36.76 10.91
N ALA A 344 10.19 -36.18 10.14
CA ALA A 344 10.02 -34.74 9.97
C ALA A 344 9.61 -34.06 11.27
N ARG A 345 9.00 -34.74 12.26
CA ARG A 345 8.61 -34.13 13.55
C ARG A 345 9.82 -33.65 14.39
N GLY A 346 10.96 -34.34 14.29
CA GLY A 346 12.22 -33.89 14.89
C GLY A 346 12.86 -32.72 14.11
N ASN A 347 12.76 -32.78 12.77
CA ASN A 347 13.26 -31.71 11.89
C ASN A 347 12.38 -30.46 11.88
N VAL A 348 11.06 -30.56 12.05
CA VAL A 348 10.13 -29.45 12.29
C VAL A 348 10.62 -28.69 13.52
N ARG A 349 10.85 -29.39 14.63
CA ARG A 349 11.43 -28.79 15.85
C ARG A 349 12.83 -28.15 15.64
N LEU A 350 13.66 -28.66 14.73
CA LEU A 350 14.99 -28.09 14.40
C LEU A 350 14.92 -26.93 13.39
N THR A 351 14.01 -27.01 12.42
CA THR A 351 13.77 -25.98 11.40
C THR A 351 13.13 -24.76 12.04
N PHE A 352 12.23 -24.92 13.01
CA PHE A 352 11.69 -23.82 13.82
C PHE A 352 12.63 -23.31 14.92
N ARG A 353 13.70 -24.06 15.25
CA ARG A 353 14.81 -23.56 16.09
C ARG A 353 15.83 -22.72 15.30
N SER A 354 15.93 -22.93 13.98
CA SER A 354 16.87 -22.20 13.09
C SER A 354 16.21 -21.20 12.15
N ALA A 355 14.92 -21.33 11.85
CA ALA A 355 14.11 -20.32 11.18
C ALA A 355 13.83 -19.22 12.19
N THR A 356 14.74 -18.25 12.20
CA THR A 356 14.73 -17.00 12.94
C THR A 356 13.34 -16.48 13.27
N LYS A 357 13.07 -16.40 14.58
CA LYS A 357 12.48 -15.25 15.27
C LYS A 357 11.92 -14.19 14.32
N THR A 358 10.63 -14.27 14.03
CA THR A 358 9.85 -13.12 13.58
C THR A 358 8.78 -12.90 14.64
N THR A 359 8.59 -11.64 15.03
CA THR A 359 7.54 -11.05 15.90
C THR A 359 7.78 -10.83 17.41
N ALA A 360 8.94 -11.18 17.97
CA ALA A 360 9.42 -10.55 19.22
C ALA A 360 10.79 -9.87 19.06
N ASP A 361 11.44 -10.13 17.92
CA ASP A 361 12.76 -9.65 17.53
C ASP A 361 12.68 -8.69 16.32
N ASP A 362 11.47 -8.30 15.91
CA ASP A 362 11.28 -7.38 14.77
C ASP A 362 11.83 -5.98 15.14
N SER A 363 11.74 -5.57 16.41
CA SER A 363 12.34 -4.31 16.86
C SER A 363 13.88 -4.38 16.92
N THR A 364 14.48 -5.53 17.23
CA THR A 364 15.94 -5.70 17.29
C THR A 364 16.54 -5.85 15.89
N THR A 365 15.82 -6.50 14.97
CA THR A 365 16.18 -6.58 13.54
C THR A 365 16.00 -5.22 12.85
N VAL A 366 14.86 -4.55 12.99
CA VAL A 366 14.62 -3.20 12.42
C VAL A 366 15.65 -2.19 12.95
N LEU A 367 15.89 -2.15 14.26
CA LEU A 367 16.93 -1.27 14.82
C LEU A 367 18.32 -1.62 14.28
N GLY A 368 18.61 -2.91 14.06
CA GLY A 368 19.83 -3.38 13.42
C GLY A 368 19.97 -2.84 11.99
N GLU A 369 18.91 -2.88 11.19
CA GLU A 369 18.89 -2.35 9.83
C GLU A 369 19.04 -0.81 9.81
N VAL A 370 18.35 -0.10 10.70
CA VAL A 370 18.49 1.36 10.83
C VAL A 370 19.93 1.74 11.22
N LYS A 371 20.55 1.01 12.15
CA LYS A 371 21.96 1.23 12.55
C LYS A 371 22.95 1.05 11.39
N LYS A 372 22.67 0.16 10.43
CA LYS A 372 23.48 0.01 9.22
C LYS A 372 23.39 1.26 8.33
N LEU A 373 22.17 1.75 8.07
CA LEU A 373 21.95 2.94 7.25
C LEU A 373 22.61 4.20 7.82
N TRP A 374 22.61 4.34 9.15
CA TRP A 374 23.28 5.44 9.86
C TRP A 374 24.77 5.22 10.12
N GLY A 375 25.35 4.08 9.71
CA GLY A 375 26.78 3.82 9.87
C GLY A 375 27.25 3.54 11.30
N ILE A 376 26.33 3.19 12.19
CA ILE A 376 26.64 2.79 13.58
C ILE A 376 27.23 1.38 13.61
N THR A 377 26.78 0.52 12.68
CA THR A 377 27.28 -0.84 12.52
C THR A 377 28.64 -0.85 11.83
N SER A 378 29.60 -1.64 12.35
CA SER A 378 30.92 -1.80 11.73
C SER A 378 30.82 -2.25 10.26
N GLY A 379 31.65 -1.66 9.39
CA GLY A 379 31.63 -1.93 7.93
C GLY A 379 30.64 -1.05 7.13
N TRP A 380 29.98 -0.10 7.79
CA TRP A 380 29.11 0.92 7.21
C TRP A 380 29.71 2.31 7.46
N LYS A 381 29.37 3.29 6.61
CA LYS A 381 29.95 4.64 6.66
C LYS A 381 29.18 5.52 7.63
N GLU A 382 29.86 6.16 8.58
CA GLU A 382 29.22 6.99 9.62
C GLU A 382 28.40 8.15 9.03
N VAL A 383 27.19 8.33 9.55
CA VAL A 383 26.28 9.45 9.23
C VAL A 383 25.89 10.15 10.53
N THR A 384 26.21 11.43 10.64
CA THR A 384 25.91 12.24 11.83
C THR A 384 24.82 13.27 11.60
N LYS A 385 24.57 13.63 10.34
CA LYS A 385 23.59 14.65 9.93
C LYS A 385 22.82 14.19 8.71
N PHE A 386 21.57 14.63 8.60
CA PHE A 386 20.75 14.39 7.43
C PHE A 386 20.25 15.71 6.85
N HIS A 387 20.33 15.86 5.53
CA HIS A 387 19.91 17.08 4.85
C HIS A 387 18.44 16.98 4.43
N VAL A 388 17.61 17.94 4.86
CA VAL A 388 16.23 18.08 4.39
C VAL A 388 16.12 19.27 3.42
N PHE A 389 15.70 18.98 2.19
CA PHE A 389 15.51 20.02 1.18
C PHE A 389 14.28 20.88 1.48
N HIS A 390 14.37 22.16 1.12
CA HIS A 390 13.20 23.04 1.11
C HIS A 390 12.57 23.12 -0.28
N ASP A 391 11.29 23.50 -0.33
CA ASP A 391 10.55 23.69 -1.58
C ASP A 391 11.25 24.62 -2.56
N ALA A 392 10.89 24.44 -3.83
CA ALA A 392 11.41 25.19 -4.96
C ALA A 392 10.58 26.45 -5.26
N MET A 393 10.10 27.13 -4.22
CA MET A 393 9.19 28.28 -4.35
C MET A 393 9.78 29.55 -3.74
N ARG A 394 9.32 30.70 -4.24
CA ARG A 394 9.69 32.02 -3.73
C ARG A 394 8.42 32.79 -3.40
N VAL A 395 8.08 32.88 -2.13
CA VAL A 395 6.85 33.57 -1.68
C VAL A 395 7.23 34.86 -0.96
N ARG A 396 6.61 35.98 -1.33
CA ARG A 396 6.80 37.26 -0.65
C ARG A 396 5.72 37.40 0.42
N GLY A 397 6.11 37.34 1.69
CA GLY A 397 5.23 37.68 2.81
C GLY A 397 5.14 39.19 2.98
N SER A 398 3.96 39.71 3.27
CA SER A 398 3.71 41.16 3.46
C SER A 398 4.55 41.78 4.57
N ASN A 399 4.89 41.02 5.62
CA ASN A 399 5.66 41.51 6.78
C ASN A 399 6.96 40.73 7.06
N THR A 400 7.29 39.71 6.27
CA THR A 400 8.31 38.70 6.62
C THR A 400 9.41 38.52 5.56
N GLY A 401 9.34 39.24 4.44
CA GLY A 401 10.35 39.19 3.37
C GLY A 401 10.12 38.06 2.36
N LEU A 402 11.18 37.70 1.62
CA LEU A 402 11.16 36.63 0.61
C LEU A 402 11.48 35.27 1.25
N HIS A 403 10.54 34.33 1.15
CA HIS A 403 10.63 32.96 1.67
C HIS A 403 10.96 31.97 0.56
N LYS A 404 11.72 30.92 0.90
CA LYS A 404 12.26 29.92 -0.04
C LYS A 404 11.59 28.55 0.10
N GLY A 405 10.32 28.51 0.50
CA GLY A 405 9.61 27.25 0.73
C GLY A 405 9.70 26.71 2.15
N ASN A 406 8.90 25.68 2.45
CA ASN A 406 9.04 24.90 3.68
C ASN A 406 10.14 23.85 3.52
N ALA A 407 10.76 23.41 4.61
CA ALA A 407 11.49 22.15 4.63
C ALA A 407 10.49 21.03 4.30
N ARG A 408 10.75 20.25 3.24
CA ARG A 408 9.81 19.24 2.76
C ARG A 408 10.34 17.84 2.97
N ALA A 409 9.60 17.11 3.78
CA ALA A 409 9.63 15.68 3.84
C ALA A 409 8.20 15.16 3.74
N GLN A 410 7.92 14.41 2.69
CA GLN A 410 6.60 13.79 2.50
C GLN A 410 6.41 12.65 3.49
N SER A 411 5.25 12.61 4.13
CA SER A 411 4.93 11.51 5.04
C SER A 411 4.67 10.21 4.28
N VAL A 412 4.95 9.12 4.97
CA VAL A 412 4.58 7.77 4.58
C VAL A 412 3.76 7.18 5.73
N VAL A 413 2.65 6.54 5.41
CA VAL A 413 1.85 5.77 6.38
C VAL A 413 1.99 4.29 6.04
N TYR A 414 1.91 3.43 7.05
CA TYR A 414 1.99 1.98 6.85
C TYR A 414 0.60 1.39 6.84
N VAL A 415 0.32 0.62 5.80
CA VAL A 415 -0.96 -0.09 5.62
C VAL A 415 -0.81 -1.60 5.81
N SER A 416 0.40 -2.06 6.14
CA SER A 416 0.67 -3.43 6.57
C SER A 416 1.97 -3.51 7.40
N ASN A 417 2.18 -4.66 8.03
CA ASN A 417 3.42 -4.96 8.79
C ASN A 417 4.64 -5.23 7.89
N ALA A 418 4.52 -5.11 6.56
CA ALA A 418 5.63 -5.27 5.63
C ALA A 418 6.55 -4.04 5.55
N ALA A 419 6.21 -2.95 6.26
CA ALA A 419 6.93 -1.69 6.22
C ALA A 419 7.41 -1.21 7.59
N PHE A 420 8.53 -0.47 7.62
CA PHE A 420 9.06 0.12 8.84
C PHE A 420 9.77 1.47 8.61
N PRO A 421 9.88 2.31 9.65
CA PRO A 421 10.49 3.64 9.54
C PRO A 421 12.01 3.61 9.62
N ILE A 422 12.65 4.39 8.75
CA ILE A 422 14.09 4.69 8.83
C ILE A 422 14.33 6.06 9.48
N MET A 423 13.46 7.03 9.18
CA MET A 423 13.59 8.40 9.69
C MET A 423 12.24 9.05 9.96
N MET A 424 12.15 9.65 11.15
CA MET A 424 11.01 10.44 11.61
C MET A 424 11.52 11.78 12.14
N ALA A 425 10.75 12.83 11.92
CA ALA A 425 11.05 14.13 12.48
C ALA A 425 10.44 14.24 13.89
N ARG A 426 11.16 14.87 14.82
CA ARG A 426 10.61 15.21 16.14
C ARG A 426 9.56 16.31 16.00
N ASN A 427 8.49 16.20 16.78
CA ASN A 427 7.37 17.14 16.85
C ASN A 427 7.14 17.71 18.25
N ASP A 428 8.00 17.39 19.20
CA ASP A 428 7.89 17.93 20.55
C ASP A 428 8.35 19.39 20.60
N VAL A 429 7.87 20.12 21.60
CA VAL A 429 8.25 21.51 21.84
C VAL A 429 9.74 21.71 22.11
N ASN A 430 10.55 20.66 22.29
CA ASN A 430 12.01 20.76 22.46
C ASN A 430 12.78 20.18 21.26
N TYR A 431 12.14 20.00 20.09
CA TYR A 431 12.69 19.23 18.96
C TYR A 431 14.08 19.68 18.46
N TRP A 432 14.45 20.94 18.68
CA TRP A 432 15.74 21.52 18.26
C TRP A 432 16.88 21.25 19.25
N ILE A 433 16.61 20.64 20.40
CA ILE A 433 17.58 20.33 21.44
C ILE A 433 17.94 18.84 21.35
N PRO A 434 19.23 18.45 21.26
CA PRO A 434 19.63 17.05 21.22
C PRO A 434 19.18 16.25 22.45
N PHE A 435 19.04 14.93 22.30
CA PHE A 435 18.81 14.04 23.44
C PHE A 435 19.95 14.12 24.46
N GLY A 436 19.60 14.04 25.74
CA GLY A 436 20.54 14.12 26.86
C GLY A 436 20.84 15.55 27.32
N GLU A 437 20.53 16.56 26.52
CA GLU A 437 20.65 17.98 26.88
C GLU A 437 19.45 18.46 27.70
N LYS A 438 19.60 19.59 28.38
CA LYS A 438 18.53 20.17 29.20
C LYS A 438 17.39 20.71 28.33
N ALA A 439 16.17 20.32 28.65
CA ALA A 439 14.95 20.80 27.99
C ALA A 439 14.72 22.29 28.29
N ALA A 440 14.14 23.01 27.32
CA ALA A 440 13.72 24.39 27.48
C ALA A 440 12.27 24.50 27.97
N PHE A 441 11.44 23.50 27.65
CA PHE A 441 10.03 23.40 28.03
C PHE A 441 9.76 22.06 28.73
N ASP A 442 8.83 22.05 29.67
CA ASP A 442 8.32 20.83 30.30
C ASP A 442 7.34 20.07 29.40
N GLU A 443 6.83 18.94 29.88
CA GLU A 443 5.88 18.06 29.16
C GLU A 443 4.53 18.73 28.87
N LEU A 444 4.19 19.81 29.60
CA LEU A 444 2.96 20.58 29.39
C LEU A 444 3.18 21.76 28.43
N GLY A 445 4.38 21.90 27.88
CA GLY A 445 4.74 23.00 26.98
C GLY A 445 5.02 24.32 27.70
N LEU A 446 5.21 24.30 29.02
CA LEU A 446 5.57 25.48 29.81
C LEU A 446 7.09 25.63 29.84
N GLY A 447 7.58 26.84 29.56
CA GLY A 447 9.02 27.12 29.60
C GLY A 447 9.56 27.00 31.03
N TYR A 448 10.73 26.38 31.20
CA TYR A 448 11.41 26.41 32.49
C TYR A 448 11.86 27.84 32.80
N ILE A 449 11.24 28.47 33.79
CA ILE A 449 11.62 29.82 34.25
C ILE A 449 12.81 29.68 35.21
N THR A 450 13.98 30.17 34.80
CA THR A 450 15.20 30.12 35.61
C THR A 450 15.68 31.51 36.01
N GLU A 451 14.81 32.33 36.61
CA GLU A 451 15.24 33.59 37.20
C GLU A 451 16.18 33.34 38.39
N SER A 452 17.26 34.11 38.48
CA SER A 452 18.27 33.91 39.51
C SER A 452 17.80 34.42 40.88
N PRO A 453 17.97 33.65 41.97
CA PRO A 453 18.56 32.32 42.00
C PRO A 453 17.52 31.21 41.70
N SER A 454 17.67 30.56 40.54
CA SER A 454 16.77 29.47 40.14
C SER A 454 17.10 28.21 40.92
N LYS A 455 16.06 27.57 41.48
CA LYS A 455 16.12 26.21 42.05
C LYS A 455 15.55 25.15 41.09
N VAL A 456 15.01 25.58 39.96
CA VAL A 456 14.42 24.71 38.96
C VAL A 456 15.54 24.02 38.19
N ILE A 457 15.53 22.69 38.18
CA ILE A 457 16.45 21.86 37.40
C ILE A 457 15.64 21.32 36.23
N PRO A 458 15.86 21.80 35.00
CA PRO A 458 15.16 21.28 33.84
C PRO A 458 15.44 19.79 33.65
N ASP A 459 14.42 19.08 33.18
CA ASP A 459 14.58 17.69 32.76
C ASP A 459 15.47 17.61 31.52
N ASN A 460 16.00 16.42 31.24
CA ASN A 460 16.70 16.19 30.00
C ASN A 460 15.69 15.88 28.89
N VAL A 461 15.98 16.35 27.69
CA VAL A 461 15.31 15.86 26.49
C VAL A 461 15.65 14.38 26.34
N SER A 462 14.63 13.53 26.24
CA SER A 462 14.75 12.08 26.23
C SER A 462 13.72 11.44 25.31
N ILE A 463 13.88 10.16 25.04
CA ILE A 463 12.89 9.41 24.26
C ILE A 463 11.51 9.36 24.94
N ASN A 464 11.46 9.53 26.26
CA ASN A 464 10.21 9.44 27.02
C ASN A 464 9.34 10.71 26.89
N ASN A 465 9.94 11.85 26.56
CA ASN A 465 9.25 13.14 26.43
C ASN A 465 9.28 13.69 25.00
N ALA A 466 9.87 12.97 24.06
CA ALA A 466 9.86 13.33 22.65
C ALA A 466 8.66 12.69 21.93
N THR A 467 8.03 13.48 21.08
CA THR A 467 7.01 13.03 20.13
C THR A 467 7.57 13.12 18.72
N PHE A 468 7.03 12.31 17.81
CA PHE A 468 7.51 12.22 16.44
C PHE A 468 6.34 12.38 15.47
N ASN A 469 6.58 13.07 14.36
CA ASN A 469 5.67 13.08 13.22
C ASN A 469 5.76 11.77 12.45
N LEU A 470 4.84 11.58 11.49
CA LEU A 470 4.88 10.46 10.55
C LEU A 470 6.26 10.32 9.90
N PRO A 471 6.67 9.08 9.56
CA PRO A 471 7.96 8.84 8.91
C PRO A 471 7.99 9.46 7.51
N PHE A 472 9.18 9.83 7.05
CA PHE A 472 9.39 10.37 5.70
C PHE A 472 10.50 9.66 4.91
N ILE A 473 11.16 8.72 5.58
CA ILE A 473 11.96 7.68 4.95
C ILE A 473 11.48 6.36 5.52
N SER A 474 11.00 5.51 4.62
CA SER A 474 10.40 4.24 4.97
C SER A 474 10.83 3.19 3.98
N ILE A 475 10.85 1.95 4.44
CA ILE A 475 11.09 0.81 3.57
C ILE A 475 9.96 -0.18 3.76
N GLY A 476 9.49 -0.71 2.65
CA GLY A 476 8.52 -1.77 2.57
C GLY A 476 9.12 -2.99 1.87
N GLU A 477 8.53 -4.16 2.08
CA GLU A 477 9.00 -5.43 1.52
C GLU A 477 7.95 -6.05 0.60
N ILE A 478 8.40 -6.60 -0.53
CA ILE A 478 7.57 -7.43 -1.42
C ILE A 478 8.39 -8.68 -1.70
N GLY A 479 7.89 -9.84 -1.27
CA GLY A 479 8.62 -11.11 -1.43
C GLY A 479 10.01 -11.07 -0.80
N LEU A 480 11.06 -11.17 -1.63
CA LEU A 480 12.47 -11.13 -1.19
C LEU A 480 13.11 -9.75 -1.30
N GLY A 481 12.48 -8.81 -2.02
CA GLY A 481 13.03 -7.49 -2.32
C GLY A 481 12.45 -6.38 -1.45
N LYS A 482 12.90 -5.15 -1.70
CA LYS A 482 12.52 -3.97 -0.91
C LYS A 482 12.17 -2.77 -1.78
N VAL A 483 11.23 -1.96 -1.28
CA VAL A 483 10.86 -0.65 -1.83
C VAL A 483 11.14 0.41 -0.79
N MET A 484 12.12 1.26 -1.04
CA MET A 484 12.46 2.39 -0.17
C MET A 484 11.86 3.68 -0.72
N MET A 485 11.04 4.35 0.09
CA MET A 485 10.44 5.65 -0.24
C MET A 485 11.14 6.77 0.52
N MET A 486 11.61 7.78 -0.21
CA MET A 486 12.25 8.98 0.33
C MET A 486 11.55 10.23 -0.21
N GLY A 487 10.85 10.94 0.68
CA GLY A 487 9.91 11.99 0.33
C GLY A 487 10.49 13.33 -0.16
N ASN A 488 11.37 13.35 -1.16
CA ASN A 488 11.80 14.55 -1.89
C ASN A 488 12.53 14.22 -3.21
N SER A 489 12.09 14.82 -4.33
CA SER A 489 12.70 14.62 -5.65
C SER A 489 14.13 15.14 -5.80
N ARG A 490 14.57 16.04 -4.92
CA ARG A 490 15.94 16.58 -4.95
C ARG A 490 16.99 15.62 -4.43
N TYR A 491 16.61 14.55 -3.73
CA TYR A 491 17.58 13.53 -3.32
C TYR A 491 18.27 12.87 -4.52
N ASN A 492 17.61 12.81 -5.69
CA ASN A 492 18.24 12.36 -6.93
C ASN A 492 19.52 13.16 -7.29
N SER A 493 19.59 14.44 -6.94
CA SER A 493 20.77 15.28 -7.22
C SER A 493 22.00 14.86 -6.40
N ILE A 494 21.81 14.22 -5.25
CA ILE A 494 22.89 13.71 -4.40
C ILE A 494 23.57 12.50 -5.06
N LEU A 495 22.80 11.67 -5.76
CA LEU A 495 23.37 10.53 -6.49
C LEU A 495 24.28 10.98 -7.64
N VAL A 496 24.06 12.17 -8.19
CA VAL A 496 24.89 12.76 -9.25
C VAL A 496 26.08 13.53 -8.66
N CYS A 497 25.84 14.40 -7.66
CA CYS A 497 26.86 15.17 -6.97
C CYS A 497 26.73 15.06 -5.44
N PRO A 498 27.36 14.04 -4.82
CA PRO A 498 27.08 13.65 -3.44
C PRO A 498 27.58 14.64 -2.37
N THR A 499 28.39 15.61 -2.77
CA THR A 499 28.97 16.64 -1.90
C THR A 499 28.82 18.06 -2.49
N GLY A 500 28.02 18.19 -3.55
CA GLY A 500 27.76 19.47 -4.24
C GLY A 500 26.30 19.62 -4.63
N TYR A 501 25.39 19.09 -3.82
CA TYR A 501 23.96 18.99 -4.12
C TYR A 501 23.15 20.17 -3.57
N SER A 502 23.68 20.90 -2.59
CA SER A 502 22.95 21.96 -1.92
C SER A 502 22.93 23.25 -2.76
N TRP A 503 22.93 24.41 -2.11
CA TRP A 503 22.71 25.70 -2.76
C TRP A 503 23.75 25.99 -3.84
N ASN A 504 23.28 26.31 -5.06
CA ASN A 504 24.11 26.49 -6.26
C ASN A 504 24.85 25.21 -6.69
N GLY A 505 24.32 24.04 -6.33
CA GLY A 505 24.75 22.77 -6.90
C GLY A 505 24.55 22.75 -8.42
N ALA A 506 25.44 22.07 -9.14
CA ALA A 506 25.40 21.96 -10.59
C ALA A 506 26.46 20.97 -11.08
N VAL A 507 26.29 20.52 -12.32
CA VAL A 507 27.29 19.74 -13.07
C VAL A 507 27.86 20.64 -14.18
N SER A 508 29.18 20.66 -14.36
CA SER A 508 29.84 21.36 -15.46
C SER A 508 29.70 20.59 -16.79
N ASP A 509 30.00 21.25 -17.91
CA ASP A 509 29.82 20.68 -19.26
C ASP A 509 30.61 19.38 -19.50
N ASN A 510 31.68 19.16 -18.73
CA ASN A 510 32.50 17.94 -18.74
C ASN A 510 31.95 16.82 -17.82
N GLY A 511 30.79 16.99 -17.19
CA GLY A 511 30.16 16.00 -16.32
C GLY A 511 30.66 15.99 -14.87
N THR A 512 31.51 16.92 -14.45
CA THR A 512 32.00 17.01 -13.06
C THR A 512 31.13 17.90 -12.18
N CYS A 513 31.10 17.66 -10.87
CA CYS A 513 30.39 18.53 -9.94
C CYS A 513 31.06 19.91 -9.87
N LYS A 514 30.28 20.99 -9.98
CA LYS A 514 30.82 22.36 -9.93
C LYS A 514 31.32 22.76 -8.53
N ASN A 515 30.76 22.14 -7.48
CA ASN A 515 31.05 22.44 -6.07
C ASN A 515 31.22 21.14 -5.27
N ASP A 516 31.93 21.24 -4.13
CA ASP A 516 32.21 20.14 -3.19
C ASP A 516 32.13 20.64 -1.73
N ASN A 517 31.10 21.46 -1.44
CA ASN A 517 31.00 22.22 -0.19
C ASN A 517 30.11 21.53 0.86
N ASP A 518 29.39 20.48 0.49
CA ASP A 518 28.49 19.75 1.40
C ASP A 518 29.24 18.67 2.17
N SER A 519 28.74 18.37 3.38
CA SER A 519 29.27 17.27 4.18
C SER A 519 29.11 15.92 3.48
N SER A 520 30.06 15.02 3.71
CA SER A 520 29.99 13.61 3.29
C SER A 520 28.86 12.82 3.96
N ASP A 521 28.15 13.36 4.94
CA ASP A 521 27.07 12.64 5.63
C ASP A 521 26.02 12.07 4.65
N MET A 522 25.55 12.88 3.70
CA MET A 522 24.58 12.42 2.70
C MET A 522 25.18 11.43 1.71
N LYS A 523 26.44 11.63 1.32
CA LYS A 523 27.20 10.65 0.52
C LYS A 523 27.24 9.29 1.22
N HIS A 524 27.60 9.28 2.49
CA HIS A 524 27.69 8.07 3.31
C HIS A 524 26.32 7.41 3.49
N PHE A 525 25.27 8.20 3.75
CA PHE A 525 23.91 7.68 3.85
C PHE A 525 23.47 6.97 2.57
N PHE A 526 23.74 7.53 1.39
CA PHE A 526 23.42 6.87 0.13
C PHE A 526 24.35 5.71 -0.21
N GLN A 527 25.62 5.75 0.19
CA GLN A 527 26.51 4.58 0.08
C GLN A 527 26.00 3.40 0.91
N ASN A 528 25.56 3.67 2.15
CA ASN A 528 24.91 2.68 3.00
C ASN A 528 23.60 2.23 2.37
N THR A 529 22.76 3.14 1.88
CA THR A 529 21.49 2.79 1.22
C THR A 529 21.72 1.87 0.02
N PHE A 530 22.69 2.17 -0.85
CA PHE A 530 23.06 1.31 -1.98
C PHE A 530 23.50 -0.07 -1.51
N LYS A 531 24.40 -0.13 -0.53
CA LYS A 531 24.88 -1.39 0.05
C LYS A 531 23.75 -2.23 0.64
N TYR A 532 22.82 -1.56 1.32
CA TYR A 532 21.65 -2.20 1.91
C TYR A 532 20.67 -2.74 0.86
N LEU A 533 20.53 -2.03 -0.25
CA LEU A 533 19.68 -2.41 -1.40
C LEU A 533 20.44 -3.22 -2.47
N GLY A 534 21.51 -3.92 -2.09
CA GLY A 534 22.17 -4.92 -2.95
C GLY A 534 23.26 -4.39 -3.89
N VAL A 535 23.64 -3.11 -3.81
CA VAL A 535 24.75 -2.50 -4.56
C VAL A 535 25.86 -2.11 -3.61
N ASP A 536 26.87 -2.97 -3.42
CA ASP A 536 27.99 -2.64 -2.53
C ASP A 536 28.96 -1.65 -3.21
N PRO A 537 29.12 -0.41 -2.67
CA PRO A 537 30.05 0.57 -3.23
C PRO A 537 31.51 0.12 -3.21
N ASP A 538 31.86 -0.88 -2.39
CA ASP A 538 33.21 -1.41 -2.26
C ASP A 538 33.45 -2.67 -3.14
N ALA A 539 32.44 -3.18 -3.85
CA ALA A 539 32.55 -4.39 -4.68
C ALA A 539 33.29 -4.17 -6.01
N SER A 540 33.73 -5.25 -6.66
CA SER A 540 34.28 -5.21 -8.02
C SER A 540 33.82 -6.43 -8.80
N PRO A 541 33.26 -6.29 -10.01
CA PRO A 541 33.05 -5.05 -10.79
C PRO A 541 31.85 -4.20 -10.32
N PRO A 542 31.71 -2.95 -10.82
CA PRO A 542 30.52 -2.11 -10.60
C PRO A 542 29.23 -2.82 -11.03
N LYS A 543 28.13 -2.57 -10.33
CA LYS A 543 26.79 -3.10 -10.65
C LYS A 543 25.97 -2.11 -11.47
N ASN A 544 25.03 -2.61 -12.28
CA ASN A 544 24.11 -1.75 -13.01
C ASN A 544 22.97 -1.32 -12.09
N VAL A 545 22.61 -0.05 -12.17
CA VAL A 545 21.44 0.54 -11.51
C VAL A 545 20.53 1.09 -12.60
N GLY A 546 19.34 0.50 -12.72
CA GLY A 546 18.33 0.90 -13.69
C GLY A 546 17.57 2.14 -13.24
N THR A 547 17.14 2.99 -14.16
CA THR A 547 16.37 4.20 -13.83
C THR A 547 15.52 4.67 -15.00
N ASN A 548 14.34 5.22 -14.73
CA ASN A 548 13.53 5.95 -15.73
C ASN A 548 13.67 7.47 -15.60
N ILE A 549 14.60 7.97 -14.77
CA ILE A 549 14.75 9.39 -14.48
C ILE A 549 15.73 9.98 -15.49
N PRO A 550 15.31 10.81 -16.46
CA PRO A 550 16.23 11.34 -17.47
C PRO A 550 17.12 12.45 -16.90
N TYR A 551 16.58 13.26 -15.99
CA TYR A 551 17.21 14.47 -15.51
C TYR A 551 17.02 14.68 -14.01
N VAL A 552 18.02 15.32 -13.40
CA VAL A 552 17.93 15.86 -12.03
C VAL A 552 18.04 17.37 -12.04
N TYR A 553 17.61 17.96 -10.93
CA TYR A 553 17.63 19.40 -10.76
C TYR A 553 18.26 19.78 -9.43
N PHE A 554 19.30 20.60 -9.48
CA PHE A 554 19.99 21.15 -8.32
C PHE A 554 19.34 22.45 -7.88
N LYS A 555 19.37 22.71 -6.57
CA LYS A 555 18.75 23.91 -6.01
C LYS A 555 19.62 25.15 -6.28
N ASN A 556 19.00 26.21 -6.81
CA ASN A 556 19.63 27.53 -7.02
C ASN A 556 18.85 28.65 -6.29
N ASP A 557 19.30 29.90 -6.43
CA ASP A 557 18.64 31.08 -5.86
C ASP A 557 17.38 31.53 -6.63
N ASP A 558 17.09 30.92 -7.76
CA ASP A 558 15.96 31.30 -8.59
C ASP A 558 14.66 30.57 -8.19
N SER A 559 13.53 31.13 -8.61
CA SER A 559 12.24 30.44 -8.52
C SER A 559 12.16 29.40 -9.65
N GLY A 560 11.95 28.12 -9.31
CA GLY A 560 11.75 27.06 -10.29
C GLY A 560 12.51 25.77 -9.99
N MET A 561 12.58 24.87 -10.98
CA MET A 561 13.18 23.55 -10.81
C MET A 561 14.68 23.61 -10.44
N GLY A 562 15.39 24.64 -10.90
CA GLY A 562 16.81 24.86 -10.63
C GLY A 562 17.71 24.42 -11.78
N GLU A 563 19.00 24.19 -11.52
CA GLU A 563 19.97 23.80 -12.56
C GLU A 563 19.72 22.36 -12.99
N LYS A 564 19.46 22.15 -14.28
CA LYS A 564 19.20 20.82 -14.87
C LYS A 564 20.51 20.09 -15.19
N ALA A 565 20.56 18.79 -14.91
CA ALA A 565 21.63 17.90 -15.38
C ALA A 565 21.07 16.53 -15.78
N ASN A 566 21.83 15.77 -16.57
CA ASN A 566 21.52 14.37 -16.84
C ASN A 566 21.61 13.56 -15.55
N PHE A 567 20.68 12.63 -15.34
CA PHE A 567 20.79 11.70 -14.23
C PHE A 567 21.82 10.62 -14.56
N VAL A 568 23.00 10.75 -13.98
CA VAL A 568 24.09 9.76 -14.05
C VAL A 568 24.66 9.64 -12.65
N ILE A 569 24.52 8.45 -12.06
CA ILE A 569 25.03 8.15 -10.73
C ILE A 569 26.56 8.31 -10.73
N ASN A 570 27.07 8.99 -9.71
CA ASN A 570 28.49 9.22 -9.54
C ASN A 570 29.23 7.90 -9.29
N GLN A 571 29.86 7.37 -10.34
CA GLN A 571 30.52 6.07 -10.30
C GLN A 571 31.63 6.01 -9.25
N SER A 572 32.38 7.10 -9.03
CA SER A 572 33.44 7.14 -8.02
C SER A 572 32.92 7.11 -6.58
N ALA A 573 31.68 7.58 -6.34
CA ALA A 573 31.08 7.59 -5.02
C ALA A 573 30.28 6.31 -4.73
N PHE A 574 29.58 5.77 -5.72
CA PHE A 574 28.61 4.68 -5.51
C PHE A 574 28.97 3.38 -6.23
N ASN A 575 30.02 3.38 -7.06
CA ASN A 575 30.50 2.21 -7.81
C ASN A 575 29.39 1.50 -8.59
N ALA A 576 28.56 2.30 -9.27
CA ALA A 576 27.41 1.86 -10.02
C ALA A 576 27.41 2.43 -11.43
N ASN A 577 26.99 1.63 -12.41
CA ASN A 577 26.71 2.07 -13.77
C ASN A 577 25.24 2.47 -13.87
N THR A 578 24.95 3.66 -14.39
CA THR A 578 23.56 4.09 -14.62
C THR A 578 23.06 3.54 -15.95
N VAL A 579 21.91 2.88 -15.94
CA VAL A 579 21.25 2.37 -17.14
C VAL A 579 19.86 3.00 -17.24
N GLN A 580 19.62 3.77 -18.30
CA GLN A 580 18.29 4.33 -18.56
C GLN A 580 17.34 3.25 -19.08
N LEU A 581 16.15 3.21 -18.51
CA LEU A 581 15.06 2.31 -18.84
C LEU A 581 13.86 3.16 -19.27
N GLU A 582 13.30 2.84 -20.43
CA GLU A 582 12.05 3.45 -20.90
C GLU A 582 10.85 2.67 -20.34
N SER A 583 9.65 3.26 -20.38
CA SER A 583 8.41 2.53 -20.09
C SER A 583 8.29 1.31 -21.02
N GLY A 584 7.87 0.17 -20.48
CA GLY A 584 7.93 -1.16 -21.09
C GLY A 584 9.29 -1.87 -20.92
N GLY A 585 10.32 -1.17 -20.43
CA GLY A 585 11.69 -1.69 -20.26
C GLY A 585 11.95 -2.38 -18.91
N PHE A 586 10.93 -2.55 -18.07
CA PHE A 586 11.05 -3.21 -16.77
C PHE A 586 10.78 -4.72 -16.81
N LYS A 587 10.25 -5.19 -17.94
CA LYS A 587 9.96 -6.60 -18.17
C LYS A 587 11.24 -7.43 -18.20
N ASP A 588 11.19 -8.59 -17.56
CA ASP A 588 12.25 -9.61 -17.57
C ASP A 588 13.63 -9.09 -17.08
N LEU A 589 13.64 -8.08 -16.19
CA LEU A 589 14.87 -7.64 -15.52
C LEU A 589 15.39 -8.70 -14.56
N GLU A 590 16.65 -9.10 -14.74
CA GLU A 590 17.34 -10.04 -13.85
C GLU A 590 17.95 -9.31 -12.65
N VAL A 591 17.61 -9.76 -11.43
CA VAL A 591 18.06 -9.17 -10.16
C VAL A 591 19.60 -9.20 -10.01
N SER A 592 20.27 -10.21 -10.58
CA SER A 592 21.74 -10.31 -10.53
C SER A 592 22.46 -9.18 -11.28
N ASP A 593 21.81 -8.69 -12.34
CA ASP A 593 22.34 -7.70 -13.26
C ASP A 593 21.92 -6.30 -12.81
N TYR A 594 20.65 -6.15 -12.43
CA TYR A 594 20.06 -4.95 -11.85
C TYR A 594 19.59 -5.26 -10.44
N PRO A 595 20.45 -5.21 -9.41
CA PRO A 595 20.04 -5.41 -8.02
C PRO A 595 19.23 -4.24 -7.43
N LEU A 596 19.33 -3.06 -8.05
CA LEU A 596 18.65 -1.82 -7.63
C LEU A 596 18.12 -1.04 -8.84
N LEU A 597 16.88 -0.57 -8.71
CA LEU A 597 16.28 0.44 -9.59
C LEU A 597 16.06 1.75 -8.82
N VAL A 598 16.33 2.88 -9.46
CA VAL A 598 15.99 4.22 -8.93
C VAL A 598 14.96 4.84 -9.86
N ILE A 599 13.71 4.95 -9.41
CA ILE A 599 12.58 5.31 -10.29
C ILE A 599 11.76 6.46 -9.72
N ASN A 600 11.07 7.18 -10.61
CA ASN A 600 9.94 8.03 -10.28
C ASN A 600 8.67 7.48 -10.93
N GLY A 601 7.52 7.69 -10.28
CA GLY A 601 6.21 7.34 -10.81
C GLY A 601 5.64 8.39 -11.77
N PHE A 602 6.05 9.65 -11.62
CA PHE A 602 5.49 10.77 -12.38
C PHE A 602 6.55 11.73 -12.93
N GLU A 603 6.14 12.53 -13.92
CA GLU A 603 6.90 13.70 -14.32
C GLU A 603 6.96 14.73 -13.19
N TYR A 604 8.03 15.54 -13.18
CA TYR A 604 8.10 16.69 -12.28
C TYR A 604 7.16 17.80 -12.72
N ARG A 605 6.43 18.36 -11.77
CA ARG A 605 5.68 19.60 -11.99
C ARG A 605 6.64 20.76 -12.20
N LYS A 606 6.55 21.40 -13.37
CA LYS A 606 7.53 22.38 -13.86
C LYS A 606 7.24 23.82 -13.42
N ILE A 607 5.97 24.15 -13.15
CA ILE A 607 5.51 25.53 -12.90
C ILE A 607 5.01 25.67 -11.46
N ALA A 608 5.40 26.77 -10.81
CA ALA A 608 4.79 27.22 -9.57
C ALA A 608 3.52 28.00 -9.89
N ASN A 609 2.38 27.59 -9.35
CA ASN A 609 1.16 28.38 -9.34
C ASN A 609 0.51 28.33 -7.95
N SER A 610 -0.64 28.98 -7.77
CA SER A 610 -1.40 28.99 -6.52
C SER A 610 -1.84 27.60 -6.03
N TYR A 611 -1.61 26.55 -6.81
CA TYR A 611 -2.04 25.17 -6.55
C TYR A 611 -0.89 24.16 -6.68
N SER A 612 0.38 24.60 -6.83
CA SER A 612 1.49 23.67 -7.09
C SER A 612 2.86 24.11 -6.57
N ILE A 613 3.66 23.11 -6.22
CA ILE A 613 5.06 23.27 -5.82
C ILE A 613 5.95 22.69 -6.93
N PRO A 614 6.88 23.46 -7.53
CA PRO A 614 7.78 22.90 -8.53
C PRO A 614 8.58 21.75 -7.94
N MET A 615 8.92 20.76 -8.78
CA MET A 615 9.58 19.51 -8.39
C MET A 615 8.71 18.53 -7.58
N SER A 616 7.42 18.82 -7.35
CA SER A 616 6.46 17.78 -6.94
C SER A 616 6.19 16.79 -8.08
N ALA A 617 5.66 15.62 -7.75
CA ALA A 617 5.06 14.73 -8.74
C ALA A 617 3.88 15.44 -9.43
N ASP A 618 3.74 15.20 -10.72
CA ASP A 618 2.58 15.57 -11.50
C ASP A 618 1.71 14.33 -11.72
N VAL A 619 0.77 14.09 -10.80
CA VAL A 619 -0.04 12.86 -10.76
C VAL A 619 -0.88 12.59 -12.01
N ASP A 620 -1.08 13.62 -12.84
CA ASP A 620 -1.77 13.53 -14.12
C ASP A 620 -0.85 13.07 -15.27
N ASN A 621 0.47 13.02 -15.04
CA ASN A 621 1.50 12.68 -16.02
C ASN A 621 2.42 11.58 -15.48
N ALA A 622 1.92 10.34 -15.46
CA ALA A 622 2.67 9.16 -15.04
C ALA A 622 3.81 8.82 -16.02
N THR A 623 4.95 8.37 -15.49
CA THR A 623 6.11 7.89 -16.26
C THR A 623 6.17 6.36 -16.35
N LEU A 624 5.21 5.67 -15.71
CA LEU A 624 5.08 4.23 -15.67
C LEU A 624 3.68 3.86 -16.19
N SER A 625 3.55 2.69 -16.80
CA SER A 625 2.27 2.07 -17.17
C SER A 625 1.83 1.05 -16.11
N GLU A 626 0.58 0.57 -16.17
CA GLU A 626 0.12 -0.52 -15.28
C GLU A 626 0.91 -1.81 -15.47
N ASP A 627 1.33 -2.11 -16.71
CA ASP A 627 2.18 -3.27 -17.04
C ASP A 627 3.57 -3.11 -16.40
N ASP A 628 4.14 -1.89 -16.44
CA ASP A 628 5.40 -1.59 -15.75
C ASP A 628 5.27 -1.84 -14.25
N ILE A 629 4.14 -1.50 -13.63
CA ILE A 629 3.92 -1.75 -12.21
C ILE A 629 3.84 -3.26 -11.91
N ASP A 630 3.23 -4.07 -12.79
CA ASP A 630 3.19 -5.53 -12.62
C ASP A 630 4.60 -6.12 -12.70
N ASP A 631 5.39 -5.68 -13.68
CA ASP A 631 6.78 -6.10 -13.84
C ASP A 631 7.64 -5.67 -12.65
N LEU A 632 7.45 -4.45 -12.12
CA LEU A 632 8.15 -3.96 -10.93
C LEU A 632 7.78 -4.74 -9.68
N ILE A 633 6.50 -5.05 -9.44
CA ILE A 633 6.06 -5.87 -8.29
C ILE A 633 6.72 -7.25 -8.36
N LYS A 634 6.74 -7.86 -9.54
CA LYS A 634 7.38 -9.16 -9.77
C LYS A 634 8.91 -9.10 -9.58
N TYR A 635 9.55 -8.05 -10.07
CA TYR A 635 10.98 -7.81 -9.92
C TYR A 635 11.37 -7.68 -8.45
N VAL A 636 10.62 -6.90 -7.66
CA VAL A 636 10.85 -6.79 -6.20
C VAL A 636 10.56 -8.13 -5.51
N GLY A 637 9.45 -8.79 -5.85
CA GLY A 637 9.11 -10.12 -5.33
C GLY A 637 10.25 -11.13 -5.48
N SER A 638 10.99 -11.03 -6.59
CA SER A 638 12.13 -11.90 -6.93
C SER A 638 13.46 -11.52 -6.25
N GLY A 639 13.50 -10.46 -5.44
CA GLY A 639 14.68 -9.99 -4.70
C GLY A 639 15.28 -8.68 -5.20
N GLY A 640 14.70 -8.08 -6.24
CA GLY A 640 15.09 -6.76 -6.73
C GLY A 640 14.75 -5.66 -5.73
N ASN A 641 15.47 -4.53 -5.79
CA ASN A 641 15.22 -3.41 -4.88
C ASN A 641 14.86 -2.15 -5.66
N ILE A 642 13.97 -1.33 -5.11
CA ILE A 642 13.55 -0.07 -5.70
C ILE A 642 13.77 1.06 -4.69
N LEU A 643 14.38 2.15 -5.15
CA LEU A 643 14.49 3.42 -4.43
C LEU A 643 13.67 4.50 -5.16
N ILE A 644 12.66 5.03 -4.46
CA ILE A 644 11.80 6.10 -4.95
C ILE A 644 12.16 7.39 -4.22
N MET A 645 12.58 8.40 -4.97
CA MET A 645 12.90 9.73 -4.45
C MET A 645 11.98 10.74 -5.12
N GLU A 646 10.76 10.83 -4.62
CA GLU A 646 9.71 11.64 -5.24
C GLU A 646 8.80 12.28 -4.18
N SER A 647 8.12 13.36 -4.56
CA SER A 647 7.08 13.98 -3.76
C SER A 647 5.71 13.75 -4.42
N ILE A 648 5.13 12.56 -4.22
CA ILE A 648 3.95 12.00 -4.91
C ILE A 648 2.61 12.69 -4.59
N ALA A 649 2.49 13.46 -3.51
CA ALA A 649 1.19 14.03 -3.13
C ALA A 649 1.27 15.46 -2.62
N VAL A 650 1.56 16.36 -3.53
CA VAL A 650 1.70 17.80 -3.23
C VAL A 650 0.57 18.61 -3.86
N ASN A 651 -0.62 18.01 -3.99
CA ASN A 651 -1.83 18.77 -4.27
C ASN A 651 -2.32 19.40 -2.95
N THR A 652 -1.98 20.68 -2.83
CA THR A 652 -2.44 21.73 -1.90
C THR A 652 -3.63 21.32 -1.03
N CYS A 653 -3.54 21.34 0.31
CA CYS A 653 -3.52 22.52 1.19
C CYS A 653 -2.72 22.32 2.47
N ASN A 654 -2.49 23.46 3.14
CA ASN A 654 -1.84 23.65 4.45
C ASN A 654 -0.33 23.56 4.50
N SER A 655 0.31 23.81 3.35
CA SER A 655 1.69 24.31 3.27
C SER A 655 1.91 25.67 3.96
N GLY A 656 0.93 26.21 4.70
CA GLY A 656 1.06 27.47 5.42
C GLY A 656 1.07 28.69 4.50
N TYR A 657 0.54 28.60 3.28
CA TYR A 657 0.55 29.68 2.28
C TYR A 657 -0.80 30.39 2.04
N GLY A 658 -1.87 30.03 2.76
CA GLY A 658 -3.19 30.71 2.61
C GLY A 658 -3.92 30.35 1.32
N LEU A 659 -3.98 29.07 0.98
CA LEU A 659 -4.68 28.53 -0.19
C LEU A 659 -6.02 27.96 0.29
N TRP A 660 -7.15 28.38 -0.28
CA TRP A 660 -8.49 28.23 0.31
C TRP A 660 -9.35 27.11 -0.30
N ASP A 661 -8.87 26.41 -1.34
CA ASP A 661 -9.64 25.37 -2.04
C ASP A 661 -8.80 24.12 -2.29
N CYS A 662 -8.94 23.13 -1.42
CA CYS A 662 -8.05 21.99 -1.42
C CYS A 662 -8.77 20.68 -1.19
N LYS A 663 -8.64 19.81 -2.18
CA LYS A 663 -9.10 18.44 -2.14
C LYS A 663 -7.86 17.55 -2.04
N LEU A 664 -7.78 16.77 -0.96
CA LEU A 664 -7.07 15.49 -1.04
C LEU A 664 -7.80 14.74 -2.15
N SER A 665 -7.18 14.61 -3.32
CA SER A 665 -7.82 13.91 -4.43
C SER A 665 -7.67 12.40 -4.25
N GLN A 666 -6.53 11.91 -3.74
CA GLN A 666 -6.27 10.48 -3.61
C GLN A 666 -5.00 10.20 -2.79
N TRP A 667 -5.04 9.17 -1.92
CA TRP A 667 -3.83 8.49 -1.42
C TRP A 667 -3.40 7.44 -2.44
N ASN A 668 -2.09 7.20 -2.55
CA ASN A 668 -1.50 6.24 -3.50
C ASN A 668 -2.04 6.45 -4.93
N PRO A 669 -1.71 7.60 -5.57
CA PRO A 669 -2.17 7.87 -6.93
C PRO A 669 -1.65 6.80 -7.91
N GLU A 670 -2.50 6.43 -8.86
CA GLU A 670 -2.15 5.50 -9.93
C GLU A 670 -1.05 6.09 -10.84
N PRO A 671 -0.15 5.26 -11.38
CA PRO A 671 -0.11 3.79 -11.23
C PRO A 671 0.80 3.32 -10.09
N ILE A 672 1.76 4.15 -9.65
CA ILE A 672 2.77 3.76 -8.65
C ILE A 672 2.19 3.44 -7.27
N GLY A 673 0.99 3.95 -6.97
CA GLY A 673 0.26 3.64 -5.74
C GLY A 673 0.11 2.14 -5.47
N ARG A 674 -0.07 1.32 -6.52
CA ARG A 674 -0.19 -0.14 -6.39
C ARG A 674 1.11 -0.80 -5.91
N LEU A 675 2.26 -0.37 -6.44
CA LEU A 675 3.58 -0.84 -5.99
C LEU A 675 3.84 -0.48 -4.53
N LEU A 676 3.52 0.75 -4.13
CA LEU A 676 3.67 1.22 -2.75
C LEU A 676 2.76 0.43 -1.81
N ASP A 677 1.52 0.20 -2.19
CA ASP A 677 0.55 -0.59 -1.44
C ASP A 677 1.02 -2.04 -1.22
N SER A 678 1.61 -2.66 -2.25
CA SER A 678 2.24 -3.98 -2.13
C SER A 678 3.37 -4.03 -1.14
N ALA A 679 4.14 -2.96 -1.05
CA ALA A 679 5.22 -2.81 -0.08
C ALA A 679 4.71 -2.43 1.33
N GLY A 680 3.40 -2.25 1.52
CA GLY A 680 2.80 -1.81 2.77
C GLY A 680 2.92 -0.31 3.03
N LEU A 681 3.18 0.49 1.98
CA LEU A 681 3.38 1.94 2.06
C LEU A 681 2.18 2.69 1.47
N ALA A 682 1.77 3.75 2.15
CA ALA A 682 0.81 4.72 1.66
C ALA A 682 1.40 6.13 1.66
N VAL A 683 1.24 6.83 0.55
CA VAL A 683 1.71 8.20 0.36
C VAL A 683 0.59 9.06 -0.23
N GLY A 684 0.53 10.33 0.14
CA GLY A 684 -0.71 11.08 -0.11
C GLY A 684 -0.85 12.37 0.69
N HIS A 685 -0.10 12.49 1.79
CA HIS A 685 -0.27 13.60 2.70
C HIS A 685 0.28 14.92 2.11
N PRO A 686 -0.52 16.00 2.09
CA PRO A 686 -0.12 17.27 1.49
C PRO A 686 0.91 18.04 2.33
N ASP A 687 0.89 17.85 3.65
CA ASP A 687 1.76 18.56 4.56
C ASP A 687 3.12 17.88 4.73
N THR A 688 4.13 18.72 4.92
CA THR A 688 5.46 18.26 5.33
C THR A 688 5.44 17.85 6.80
N VAL A 689 6.14 16.77 7.13
CA VAL A 689 6.28 16.30 8.51
C VAL A 689 7.49 16.89 9.24
N VAL A 690 8.27 17.75 8.57
CA VAL A 690 9.43 18.41 9.15
C VAL A 690 9.08 19.86 9.47
N LEU A 691 9.34 20.26 10.72
CA LEU A 691 9.14 21.62 11.21
C LEU A 691 10.13 22.61 10.56
N ASN A 692 9.68 23.84 10.30
CA ASN A 692 10.46 24.87 9.61
C ASN A 692 11.44 25.60 10.56
N GLY A 693 12.68 25.14 10.66
CA GLY A 693 13.73 25.84 11.41
C GLY A 693 13.88 25.33 12.85
N SER A 694 14.49 26.14 13.72
CA SER A 694 14.89 25.73 15.08
C SER A 694 14.17 26.60 16.12
N GLY A 695 13.04 26.16 16.66
CA GLY A 695 12.39 26.83 17.79
C GLY A 695 10.88 26.55 17.97
N PRO A 696 10.30 26.95 19.12
CA PRO A 696 8.94 26.59 19.55
C PRO A 696 7.81 27.28 18.79
N LYS A 697 8.14 28.13 17.81
CA LYS A 697 7.18 28.88 16.98
C LYS A 697 7.58 28.84 15.51
N SER A 698 8.07 27.70 15.03
CA SER A 698 8.38 27.47 13.61
C SER A 698 7.14 27.23 12.73
N GLU A 699 5.94 27.30 13.30
CA GLU A 699 4.72 27.01 12.57
C GLU A 699 4.29 28.16 11.66
N VAL A 700 4.11 27.78 10.38
CA VAL A 700 3.30 28.45 9.36
C VAL A 700 3.74 29.87 8.96
N ILE A 701 3.90 30.06 7.65
CA ILE A 701 4.42 31.29 7.00
C ILE A 701 3.51 32.53 7.17
N TRP A 702 2.41 32.42 7.90
CA TRP A 702 1.49 33.52 8.18
C TRP A 702 1.28 33.77 9.67
N GLY A 703 2.37 34.08 10.38
CA GLY A 703 2.27 34.50 11.78
C GLY A 703 3.58 34.56 12.54
N ALA A 704 4.59 35.22 11.96
CA ALA A 704 5.89 35.49 12.57
C ALA A 704 6.64 34.29 13.21
N ASN A 705 7.57 33.66 12.46
CA ASN A 705 8.96 33.43 12.93
C ASN A 705 9.93 32.81 11.89
N ILE A 706 11.15 33.39 11.94
CA ILE A 706 12.54 32.94 11.73
C ILE A 706 12.96 32.20 10.43
N ARG A 707 14.08 32.70 9.87
CA ARG A 707 14.73 32.25 8.62
C ARG A 707 15.46 30.90 8.78
N PRO A 708 15.62 30.10 7.70
CA PRO A 708 16.23 28.74 7.71
C PRO A 708 17.72 28.58 8.09
N ARG A 709 18.38 29.55 8.71
CA ARG A 709 19.75 29.37 9.23
C ARG A 709 19.95 30.24 10.46
N SER A 710 20.26 29.62 11.59
CA SER A 710 21.49 29.89 12.37
C SER A 710 21.55 28.95 13.56
N ILE A 711 22.58 28.11 13.57
CA ILE A 711 23.24 27.69 14.80
C ILE A 711 23.44 28.98 15.60
N HIS A 712 22.73 29.15 16.71
CA HIS A 712 23.01 30.30 17.56
C HIS A 712 24.41 30.07 18.13
N THR A 713 25.38 30.91 17.73
CA THR A 713 26.75 30.91 18.28
C THR A 713 26.79 31.35 19.75
N LYS A 714 25.63 31.67 20.34
CA LYS A 714 25.41 32.07 21.73
C LYS A 714 24.14 31.40 22.25
N GLY A 715 24.10 31.01 23.52
CA GLY A 715 22.89 30.43 24.13
C GLY A 715 21.67 31.35 23.96
N VAL A 716 20.52 30.76 23.64
CA VAL A 716 19.23 31.45 23.58
C VAL A 716 18.71 31.55 25.00
N TRP A 717 18.50 32.77 25.49
CA TRP A 717 17.82 33.03 26.76
C TRP A 717 16.36 33.32 26.45
N LEU A 718 15.46 32.42 26.86
CA LEU A 718 14.02 32.69 26.84
C LEU A 718 13.67 33.48 28.10
N ILE A 719 13.45 34.80 27.95
CA ILE A 719 12.89 35.64 29.01
C ILE A 719 11.47 35.94 28.57
N GLU A 720 10.49 35.20 29.09
CA GLU A 720 9.09 35.64 29.00
C GLU A 720 8.88 36.75 30.02
N LYS A 721 9.00 37.99 29.56
CA LYS A 721 8.36 39.13 30.23
C LYS A 721 6.98 39.28 29.62
N TYR A 722 5.93 38.84 30.31
CA TYR A 722 4.61 39.37 30.02
C TYR A 722 4.65 40.86 30.36
N THR A 723 4.46 41.72 29.35
CA THR A 723 3.97 43.06 29.62
C THR A 723 2.48 42.91 29.90
N PRO A 724 1.93 43.46 31.00
CA PRO A 724 0.49 43.59 31.09
C PRO A 724 0.04 44.39 29.86
N PHE A 725 -1.01 43.87 29.22
CA PHE A 725 -1.63 44.45 28.04
C PHE A 725 -2.00 45.91 28.35
N GLU A 726 -1.33 46.88 27.74
CA GLU A 726 -1.86 48.26 27.73
C GLU A 726 -3.03 48.27 26.76
N ASP A 727 -4.25 48.32 27.30
CA ASP A 727 -5.45 48.57 26.52
C ASP A 727 -5.37 49.99 25.94
N LYS A 728 -4.84 50.08 24.72
CA LYS A 728 -4.69 51.33 23.97
C LYS A 728 -6.04 51.94 23.55
N TYR A 729 -7.15 51.27 23.81
CA TYR A 729 -8.50 51.71 23.45
C TYR A 729 -9.43 51.93 24.65
N GLY A 730 -9.02 51.56 25.88
CA GLY A 730 -9.75 51.85 27.12
C GLY A 730 -11.16 51.24 27.19
N ILE A 731 -11.31 49.96 26.83
CA ILE A 731 -12.59 49.26 26.72
C ILE A 731 -12.86 48.33 27.92
N PHE A 732 -11.87 48.03 28.76
CA PHE A 732 -12.05 47.17 29.95
C PHE A 732 -11.73 47.92 31.25
N ASP A 733 -12.76 48.10 32.10
CA ASP A 733 -12.73 48.92 33.32
C ASP A 733 -12.16 48.24 34.58
N ASP A 734 -11.58 47.04 34.49
CA ASP A 734 -11.02 46.35 35.67
C ASP A 734 -9.66 45.71 35.36
N VAL A 735 -8.58 46.47 35.55
CA VAL A 735 -7.27 45.91 35.89
C VAL A 735 -6.74 46.69 37.08
N GLU A 736 -6.80 46.06 38.26
CA GLU A 736 -6.31 46.60 39.52
C GLU A 736 -4.84 47.08 39.41
N ASN A 737 -4.56 48.18 40.12
CA ASN A 737 -3.30 48.91 40.12
C ASN A 737 -2.05 48.01 40.21
N PRO A 738 -0.95 48.37 39.50
CA PRO A 738 0.29 47.61 39.56
C PRO A 738 0.86 47.62 40.99
N ILE A 739 1.14 46.43 41.52
CA ILE A 739 1.87 46.24 42.78
C ILE A 739 3.30 46.80 42.59
N PRO A 740 3.83 47.62 43.53
CA PRO A 740 5.15 48.22 43.37
C PRO A 740 6.27 47.18 43.37
N SER A 741 7.30 47.47 42.59
CA SER A 741 8.47 46.63 42.33
C SER A 741 9.22 46.20 43.61
N TYR A 742 9.53 44.90 43.69
CA TYR A 742 10.68 44.38 44.43
C TYR A 742 11.72 43.83 43.45
#